data_AF-A0A8H5Z7I9-F1
#
_entry.id   AF-A0A8H5Z7I9-F1
#
_cell.length_a   1.000
_cell.length_b   1.000
_cell.length_c   1.000
_cell.angle_alpha   90.00
_cell.angle_beta   90.00
_cell.angle_gamma   90.00
#
_symmetry.space_group_name_H-M   'P 1'
#
loop_
_entity.id
_entity.type
_entity.pdbx_description
1 polymer ?
#
loop_
_entity_poly.entity_id
_entity_poly.type
_entity_poly.pdbx_seq_one_letter_code
_entity_poly.pdbx_strand_id
1 'polypeptide(L)'
;MTVELNAAGPARPGISTRPPICIDSTLVFPTLRLHLTSHTPGFHCPPPTARSRHVVSAAAGLFERPIEFYPITKLLIMFLLRRAPLRAVPRLSTIRPQRRLLGSVSAIDSVIFRTLFGTDEIRKVFDDKAYIDRCVDAETALARAQSKCNVIPSHIGEVVTSKAREAQLDYDKLRRETEIVGYPIFPLVRQLSASCGDEAGRYVHWGATTQDIMDLASILQMKEGLQIVERTLRSVIKNLEHLSRKHRDTPMAGRTHLQHALPITFGHKCAIWLSGFQRHLERLEQLRDRALMVQFGGAAGSLASLGSGDDGIRVRKEMAKDLGLTDPPITWHVARDGVAEITNYLALVGGSLGKLALDIIIMSSNELSEVSEPFVPHRGASSTMPQKRNPISSEVILAASKILRSNAGLVLDGMVSDFERASGPWHLEWVAVPESFVIAVGALNQADFALSGLVVNPKQMLTNLYSTRGLIVAEAVMMGLAPHVGRSKAHDIVYEACKESIERDTSLLEALQTRSEITDKISNEELSSLCDAKNYLGSCGLMVRHSDLASPTNPVSCSSWKPYTEGLTPLSCALGPATTSCTDRSSSGGRCRHTVPQRGEVQYKADFFDTDFRERKLITDPQKVFHYTDLQRLKPTRANDPYDYQAGWGNRHQSEVIPGTLPVAQNNPQEVRFGLYTEGITYSAFAAPRAHNYSTYMYRCRPAAAHQGYIPFESKSNITNCFLSINPRVETLPEQAEWRPFPLPKDDERIDFADGLHTLAGSGDPNIREGIALYVYMINSSMDRRAFCNADGDFLICAQQGNLDIKTEMGKIFLQPGEICVIQRGIRFCLNLAPDTPVARGYITEVWGSMWELPDLGPLGGHGLANPRDFLYPVAAIDDELHENWQIVNKTNGQLVAIQQDHSPFDLVAWHGNVVPYKYDLTKFSSQNSTSIDHTDPSIFTVLTAKSRDPLTPLCDFLWFGPRWDVATNTFRLPYFHRNSASEFLACIYGKGLGRSDDFQPGGGSFEGSHTPHGGFHEGYQHGMRIHESEPEKILTDQLTIMIESSRLFLWTEYARKDCGVIETHGTNYKVWDNLPDRFSSNKRAQDLLARIKQDKVAEKQRLASYYFGGFAHGANTRDDDGVHREEFEEYLGVGKVNGVKA
;
A
#
# COMPACT_ATOMS: atom_id res chain seq x y z
N MET A 1 -19.42 -45.14 -36.24
CA MET A 1 -20.07 -46.43 -36.57
C MET A 1 -21.50 -46.37 -36.07
N THR A 2 -22.45 -46.96 -36.81
CA THR A 2 -23.89 -46.93 -36.55
C THR A 2 -24.38 -48.23 -35.92
N VAL A 3 -25.16 -48.13 -34.84
CA VAL A 3 -26.18 -49.04 -34.23
C VAL A 3 -26.63 -48.23 -33.00
N GLU A 4 -27.83 -47.64 -32.84
CA GLU A 4 -29.22 -47.92 -33.27
C GLU A 4 -29.96 -49.02 -32.47
N LEU A 5 -31.26 -48.79 -32.22
CA LEU A 5 -32.27 -49.68 -31.61
C LEU A 5 -32.22 -49.90 -30.07
N ASN A 6 -33.36 -50.01 -29.34
CA ASN A 6 -34.67 -49.34 -29.53
C ASN A 6 -35.56 -49.42 -28.25
N ALA A 7 -36.60 -48.57 -28.22
CA ALA A 7 -37.95 -48.80 -27.69
C ALA A 7 -38.25 -49.22 -26.21
N ALA A 8 -38.93 -48.29 -25.52
CA ALA A 8 -40.24 -48.43 -24.87
C ALA A 8 -40.47 -49.25 -23.56
N GLY A 9 -41.39 -48.76 -22.72
CA GLY A 9 -42.03 -49.50 -21.60
C GLY A 9 -42.40 -48.64 -20.37
N PRO A 10 -43.68 -48.37 -20.07
CA PRO A 10 -44.08 -47.43 -18.99
C PRO A 10 -44.81 -48.07 -17.79
N ALA A 11 -44.86 -47.37 -16.65
CA ALA A 11 -46.02 -47.17 -15.73
C ALA A 11 -45.63 -46.87 -14.27
N ARG A 12 -46.53 -46.17 -13.55
CA ARG A 12 -46.58 -45.99 -12.07
C ARG A 12 -47.79 -46.82 -11.53
N PRO A 13 -48.33 -46.69 -10.28
CA PRO A 13 -47.90 -45.99 -9.05
C PRO A 13 -48.07 -46.79 -7.71
N GLY A 14 -47.80 -46.14 -6.57
CA GLY A 14 -48.30 -46.48 -5.22
C GLY A 14 -47.24 -46.80 -4.15
N ILE A 15 -47.40 -46.59 -2.83
CA ILE A 15 -48.26 -45.73 -1.99
C ILE A 15 -47.77 -45.87 -0.51
N SER A 16 -47.52 -44.72 0.16
CA SER A 16 -47.55 -44.41 1.61
C SER A 16 -46.70 -45.10 2.74
N THR A 17 -46.35 -44.23 3.72
CA THR A 17 -46.21 -44.42 5.20
C THR A 17 -45.00 -45.13 5.85
N ARG A 18 -44.05 -44.29 6.37
CA ARG A 18 -43.55 -44.12 7.78
C ARG A 18 -43.61 -45.32 8.77
N PRO A 19 -42.74 -45.43 9.81
CA PRO A 19 -41.49 -44.71 10.21
C PRO A 19 -40.34 -45.75 10.45
N PRO A 20 -39.36 -45.70 11.42
CA PRO A 20 -38.82 -44.65 12.30
C PRO A 20 -37.27 -44.56 12.42
N ILE A 21 -36.83 -43.63 13.27
CA ILE A 21 -35.60 -43.50 14.10
C ILE A 21 -34.66 -44.74 14.17
N CYS A 22 -33.38 -44.60 13.79
CA CYS A 22 -32.27 -44.40 14.75
C CYS A 22 -30.97 -43.95 14.04
N ILE A 23 -30.12 -43.18 14.74
CA ILE A 23 -28.74 -42.87 14.33
C ILE A 23 -27.82 -43.57 15.32
N ASP A 24 -26.89 -44.39 14.82
CA ASP A 24 -25.55 -44.52 15.41
C ASP A 24 -24.55 -44.93 14.31
N SER A 25 -23.25 -44.72 14.53
CA SER A 25 -22.24 -44.72 13.47
C SER A 25 -21.09 -45.71 13.70
N THR A 26 -20.82 -46.60 12.73
CA THR A 26 -19.58 -47.40 12.65
C THR A 26 -19.39 -48.03 11.26
N LEU A 27 -18.16 -48.53 11.00
CA LEU A 27 -17.60 -49.09 9.75
C LEU A 27 -17.11 -48.02 8.74
N VAL A 28 -15.80 -47.72 8.69
CA VAL A 28 -14.66 -48.53 8.17
C VAL A 28 -14.66 -48.63 6.64
N PHE A 29 -13.81 -47.83 6.00
CA PHE A 29 -13.54 -47.86 4.56
C PHE A 29 -12.35 -48.79 4.22
N PRO A 30 -12.46 -49.67 3.22
CA PRO A 30 -11.32 -50.44 2.70
C PRO A 30 -10.51 -49.65 1.67
N THR A 31 -9.19 -49.89 1.62
CA THR A 31 -8.28 -49.34 0.61
C THR A 31 -8.26 -50.21 -0.65
N LEU A 32 -8.08 -49.60 -1.83
CA LEU A 32 -7.78 -50.35 -3.07
C LEU A 32 -6.54 -49.79 -3.76
N ARG A 33 -5.64 -50.69 -4.21
CA ARG A 33 -4.49 -50.37 -5.06
C ARG A 33 -4.82 -50.60 -6.52
N LEU A 34 -4.19 -49.87 -7.43
CA LEU A 34 -4.10 -50.24 -8.84
C LEU A 34 -2.76 -50.94 -9.13
N HIS A 35 -2.80 -51.92 -10.03
CA HIS A 35 -1.63 -52.60 -10.59
C HIS A 35 -1.51 -52.24 -12.07
N LEU A 36 -0.26 -52.15 -12.55
CA LEU A 36 0.08 -52.08 -13.97
C LEU A 36 0.79 -53.38 -14.36
N THR A 37 0.36 -53.99 -15.45
CA THR A 37 1.02 -55.14 -16.08
C THR A 37 1.12 -54.91 -17.60
N SER A 38 2.22 -55.39 -18.18
CA SER A 38 2.71 -55.03 -19.51
C SER A 38 2.49 -56.14 -20.54
N HIS A 39 2.59 -55.80 -21.83
CA HIS A 39 3.23 -56.67 -22.83
C HIS A 39 3.94 -55.87 -23.95
N THR A 40 5.00 -56.47 -24.47
CA THR A 40 5.93 -56.01 -25.51
C THR A 40 6.00 -57.08 -26.61
N PRO A 41 6.42 -56.80 -27.87
CA PRO A 41 7.86 -56.82 -28.23
C PRO A 41 8.31 -55.93 -29.42
N GLY A 42 9.63 -55.77 -29.61
CA GLY A 42 10.24 -55.20 -30.84
C GLY A 42 11.73 -54.84 -30.69
N PHE A 43 12.64 -55.63 -31.28
CA PHE A 43 14.10 -55.44 -31.20
C PHE A 43 14.66 -54.54 -32.31
N HIS A 44 15.66 -53.68 -32.03
CA HIS A 44 17.08 -53.87 -32.42
C HIS A 44 17.98 -52.60 -32.33
N CYS A 45 19.28 -52.84 -32.11
CA CYS A 45 20.45 -51.96 -32.35
C CYS A 45 21.39 -52.70 -33.35
N PRO A 46 22.42 -52.09 -34.00
CA PRO A 46 23.33 -51.07 -33.45
C PRO A 46 23.75 -49.94 -34.48
N PRO A 47 25.02 -49.46 -34.71
CA PRO A 47 25.29 -48.04 -35.08
C PRO A 47 26.06 -47.94 -36.45
N PRO A 48 26.97 -46.97 -36.78
CA PRO A 48 27.33 -45.64 -36.25
C PRO A 48 27.49 -44.53 -37.35
N THR A 49 28.22 -43.45 -37.05
CA THR A 49 28.93 -42.52 -37.98
C THR A 49 28.15 -41.43 -38.74
N ALA A 50 28.90 -40.50 -39.37
CA ALA A 50 28.51 -39.13 -39.70
C ALA A 50 28.69 -38.76 -41.20
N ARG A 51 28.37 -37.48 -41.52
CA ARG A 51 28.42 -36.72 -42.79
C ARG A 51 27.04 -36.54 -43.46
N SER A 52 26.54 -35.38 -43.91
CA SER A 52 26.95 -33.95 -44.08
C SER A 52 27.07 -33.49 -45.54
N ARG A 53 26.85 -32.18 -45.76
CA ARG A 53 27.01 -31.38 -47.02
C ARG A 53 25.79 -31.41 -47.96
N HIS A 54 25.58 -30.43 -48.85
CA HIS A 54 26.23 -29.11 -49.12
C HIS A 54 25.15 -27.99 -48.92
N VAL A 55 25.20 -26.68 -49.26
CA VAL A 55 26.04 -25.69 -50.00
C VAL A 55 25.57 -24.29 -49.49
N VAL A 56 26.18 -23.08 -49.62
CA VAL A 56 27.54 -22.49 -49.77
C VAL A 56 27.35 -20.93 -49.80
N SER A 57 28.42 -20.12 -49.69
CA SER A 57 28.47 -18.64 -49.88
C SER A 57 28.10 -17.78 -48.64
N ALA A 58 28.87 -16.75 -48.20
CA ALA A 58 30.22 -16.31 -48.55
C ALA A 58 30.90 -15.46 -47.43
N ALA A 59 32.18 -15.10 -47.67
CA ALA A 59 33.12 -14.14 -47.02
C ALA A 59 32.55 -12.94 -46.20
N ALA A 60 33.28 -12.28 -45.29
CA ALA A 60 34.59 -12.44 -44.60
C ALA A 60 34.58 -11.47 -43.38
N GLY A 61 35.26 -11.64 -42.24
CA GLY A 61 36.72 -11.76 -41.99
C GLY A 61 37.18 -10.51 -41.19
N LEU A 62 38.20 -10.48 -40.32
CA LEU A 62 39.22 -11.42 -39.81
C LEU A 62 39.62 -10.96 -38.35
N PHE A 63 40.58 -11.48 -37.57
CA PHE A 63 41.62 -12.49 -37.83
C PHE A 63 42.04 -13.35 -36.60
N GLU A 64 42.86 -12.80 -35.69
CA GLU A 64 43.89 -13.51 -34.88
C GLU A 64 44.20 -12.79 -33.54
N ARG A 65 44.98 -13.34 -32.57
CA ARG A 65 45.06 -14.67 -31.88
C ARG A 65 46.16 -14.60 -30.78
N PRO A 66 46.28 -15.59 -29.85
CA PRO A 66 47.10 -15.47 -28.61
C PRO A 66 48.42 -16.29 -28.59
N ILE A 67 49.29 -16.05 -27.60
CA ILE A 67 50.52 -16.82 -27.27
C ILE A 67 50.65 -17.06 -25.73
N GLU A 68 51.58 -17.91 -25.31
CA GLU A 68 51.61 -18.77 -24.11
C GLU A 68 52.83 -18.62 -23.16
N PHE A 69 52.70 -19.15 -21.93
CA PHE A 69 53.71 -19.88 -21.10
C PHE A 69 54.97 -19.14 -20.51
N TYR A 70 55.12 -19.02 -19.17
CA TYR A 70 55.81 -19.91 -18.19
C TYR A 70 57.11 -19.26 -17.56
N PRO A 71 57.80 -19.81 -16.52
CA PRO A 71 58.44 -19.01 -15.44
C PRO A 71 59.96 -19.28 -15.20
N ILE A 72 60.57 -18.69 -14.13
CA ILE A 72 61.49 -19.34 -13.13
C ILE A 72 62.24 -18.35 -12.18
N THR A 73 62.40 -18.82 -10.93
CA THR A 73 63.09 -18.39 -9.68
C THR A 73 64.55 -17.84 -9.68
N LYS A 74 64.86 -17.10 -8.57
CA LYS A 74 66.03 -17.20 -7.62
C LYS A 74 67.19 -16.17 -7.62
N LEU A 75 67.87 -16.10 -6.43
CA LEU A 75 69.14 -15.39 -6.05
C LEU A 75 69.07 -13.85 -5.88
N LEU A 76 69.86 -13.13 -5.05
CA LEU A 76 70.95 -13.41 -4.06
C LEU A 76 70.94 -12.23 -3.02
N ILE A 77 70.79 -12.39 -1.70
CA ILE A 77 71.73 -12.73 -0.59
C ILE A 77 72.88 -11.72 -0.29
N MET A 78 72.99 -11.32 0.99
CA MET A 78 74.09 -10.68 1.76
C MET A 78 74.53 -9.22 1.50
N PHE A 79 74.44 -8.38 2.55
CA PHE A 79 75.63 -7.91 3.29
C PHE A 79 75.30 -7.62 4.77
N LEU A 80 76.33 -7.36 5.61
CA LEU A 80 76.24 -7.53 7.08
C LEU A 80 76.71 -6.31 7.93
N LEU A 81 76.07 -6.18 9.10
CA LEU A 81 76.60 -5.69 10.41
C LEU A 81 77.24 -4.30 10.54
N ARG A 82 76.65 -3.48 11.42
CA ARG A 82 77.37 -2.75 12.50
C ARG A 82 76.46 -2.56 13.72
N ARG A 83 77.03 -2.36 14.92
CA ARG A 83 76.33 -2.33 16.23
C ARG A 83 76.56 -1.02 16.98
N ALA A 84 75.65 -0.75 17.94
CA ALA A 84 75.76 0.08 19.16
C ALA A 84 75.07 1.47 19.13
N PRO A 85 74.63 2.02 20.29
CA PRO A 85 74.33 1.38 21.58
C PRO A 85 72.86 1.56 22.04
N LEU A 86 72.52 0.99 23.20
CA LEU A 86 71.17 1.02 23.78
C LEU A 86 70.80 2.38 24.40
N ARG A 87 69.58 2.85 24.12
CA ARG A 87 68.73 3.63 25.05
C ARG A 87 67.34 2.97 25.11
N ALA A 88 66.65 3.14 26.24
CA ALA A 88 65.49 2.32 26.58
C ALA A 88 64.32 2.51 25.59
N VAL A 89 63.84 1.39 25.04
CA VAL A 89 62.63 1.32 24.21
C VAL A 89 61.51 0.69 25.05
N PRO A 90 60.31 1.30 25.14
CA PRO A 90 59.18 0.67 25.82
C PRO A 90 58.78 -0.63 25.10
N ARG A 91 58.27 -1.62 25.84
CA ARG A 91 57.95 -2.95 25.30
C ARG A 91 57.09 -2.85 24.03
N LEU A 92 57.58 -3.42 22.93
CA LEU A 92 56.81 -3.62 21.71
C LEU A 92 55.54 -4.44 22.04
N SER A 93 54.39 -3.78 22.03
CA SER A 93 53.10 -4.47 22.02
C SER A 93 52.97 -5.27 20.74
N THR A 94 52.54 -6.53 20.86
CA THR A 94 52.28 -7.46 19.75
C THR A 94 51.62 -6.78 18.56
N ILE A 95 52.16 -6.99 17.35
CA ILE A 95 51.52 -6.59 16.10
C ILE A 95 50.14 -7.26 16.04
N ARG A 96 49.06 -6.49 16.23
CA ARG A 96 47.71 -6.97 15.96
C ARG A 96 47.56 -7.14 14.44
N PRO A 97 46.98 -8.25 13.95
CA PRO A 97 46.66 -8.35 12.54
C PRO A 97 45.70 -7.22 12.15
N GLN A 98 46.00 -6.51 11.07
CA GLN A 98 45.04 -5.57 10.48
C GLN A 98 43.84 -6.38 9.97
N ARG A 99 42.71 -6.33 10.70
CA ARG A 99 41.41 -6.70 10.14
C ARG A 99 41.24 -5.88 8.86
N ARG A 100 41.10 -6.55 7.71
CA ARG A 100 40.64 -5.89 6.48
C ARG A 100 39.26 -5.31 6.79
N LEU A 101 39.14 -3.99 6.81
CA LEU A 101 37.87 -3.29 6.83
C LEU A 101 37.25 -3.42 5.44
N LEU A 102 36.58 -4.55 5.21
CA LEU A 102 35.56 -4.64 4.17
C LEU A 102 34.50 -3.57 4.45
N GLY A 103 34.03 -2.89 3.39
CA GLY A 103 32.96 -1.90 3.53
C GLY A 103 31.67 -2.55 4.04
N SER A 104 30.97 -1.89 4.96
CA SER A 104 29.66 -2.37 5.39
C SER A 104 28.59 -2.05 4.35
N VAL A 105 27.73 -3.04 4.07
CA VAL A 105 26.57 -2.88 3.18
C VAL A 105 25.34 -2.43 3.95
N SER A 106 25.18 -2.83 5.22
CA SER A 106 24.04 -2.43 6.06
C SER A 106 24.35 -1.25 6.98
N ALA A 107 23.32 -0.45 7.27
CA ALA A 107 23.34 0.58 8.31
C ALA A 107 23.56 -0.03 9.71
N ILE A 108 23.13 -1.28 9.94
CA ILE A 108 23.37 -1.93 11.24
C ILE A 108 24.84 -2.25 11.44
N ASP A 109 25.61 -2.68 10.45
CA ASP A 109 27.04 -3.03 10.64
C ASP A 109 28.01 -1.90 10.31
N SER A 110 27.49 -0.80 9.75
CA SER A 110 28.26 0.40 9.41
C SER A 110 29.02 0.95 10.61
N VAL A 111 30.35 1.04 10.49
CA VAL A 111 31.25 1.67 11.47
C VAL A 111 30.80 3.11 11.82
N ILE A 112 30.04 3.76 10.93
CA ILE A 112 29.50 5.11 11.10
C ILE A 112 28.10 5.10 11.74
N PHE A 113 27.17 4.25 11.26
CA PHE A 113 25.74 4.34 11.62
C PHE A 113 25.27 3.33 12.68
N ARG A 114 26.05 2.28 12.97
CA ARG A 114 25.62 1.15 13.83
C ARG A 114 25.13 1.54 15.23
N THR A 115 25.73 2.57 15.83
CA THR A 115 25.41 3.08 17.18
C THR A 115 24.22 4.03 17.21
N LEU A 116 23.71 4.44 16.04
CA LEU A 116 22.46 5.18 15.92
C LEU A 116 21.26 4.24 16.01
N PHE A 117 21.37 3.09 15.34
CA PHE A 117 20.33 2.06 15.16
C PHE A 117 20.39 0.90 16.16
N GLY A 118 21.36 0.85 17.08
CA GLY A 118 21.51 -0.22 18.07
C GLY A 118 22.67 0.03 19.03
N THR A 119 22.87 -0.82 20.03
CA THR A 119 23.96 -0.67 21.03
C THR A 119 25.04 -1.73 20.89
N ASP A 120 26.25 -1.44 21.37
CA ASP A 120 27.36 -2.41 21.47
C ASP A 120 27.08 -3.57 22.46
N GLU A 121 25.95 -3.55 23.17
CA GLU A 121 25.50 -4.61 24.06
C GLU A 121 24.65 -5.63 23.30
N ILE A 122 23.54 -5.20 22.69
CA ILE A 122 22.68 -6.10 21.89
C ILE A 122 23.43 -6.73 20.72
N ARG A 123 24.44 -6.03 20.18
CA ARG A 123 25.33 -6.56 19.14
C ARG A 123 26.17 -7.75 19.60
N LYS A 124 26.62 -7.77 20.86
CA LYS A 124 27.35 -8.91 21.45
C LYS A 124 26.45 -10.09 21.79
N VAL A 125 25.13 -9.94 21.69
CA VAL A 125 24.19 -11.07 21.74
C VAL A 125 24.06 -11.70 20.35
N PHE A 126 24.08 -10.89 19.29
CA PHE A 126 23.72 -11.28 17.92
C PHE A 126 24.88 -11.35 16.90
N ASP A 127 26.14 -11.11 17.29
CA ASP A 127 27.29 -11.29 16.38
C ASP A 127 27.65 -12.77 16.14
N ASP A 128 28.41 -13.03 15.06
CA ASP A 128 28.83 -14.38 14.65
C ASP A 128 29.46 -15.19 15.79
N LYS A 129 30.23 -14.55 16.66
CA LYS A 129 30.90 -15.24 17.77
C LYS A 129 29.88 -15.62 18.83
N ALA A 130 28.97 -14.72 19.17
CA ALA A 130 27.89 -14.98 20.11
C ALA A 130 26.95 -16.09 19.62
N TYR A 131 26.63 -16.12 18.31
CA TYR A 131 25.82 -17.21 17.74
C TYR A 131 26.52 -18.58 17.86
N ILE A 132 27.81 -18.64 17.48
CA ILE A 132 28.59 -19.90 17.58
C ILE A 132 28.85 -20.30 19.04
N ASP A 133 29.10 -19.36 19.96
CA ASP A 133 29.16 -19.63 21.39
C ASP A 133 27.84 -20.27 21.89
N ARG A 134 26.68 -19.81 21.39
CA ARG A 134 25.37 -20.39 21.76
C ARG A 134 25.07 -21.73 21.10
N CYS A 135 25.65 -22.01 19.94
CA CYS A 135 25.68 -23.36 19.38
C CYS A 135 26.50 -24.30 20.28
N VAL A 136 27.60 -23.82 20.88
CA VAL A 136 28.40 -24.58 21.86
C VAL A 136 27.66 -24.76 23.20
N ASP A 137 26.96 -23.73 23.70
CA ASP A 137 26.13 -23.89 24.90
C ASP A 137 25.01 -24.94 24.68
N ALA A 138 24.40 -24.99 23.49
CA ALA A 138 23.41 -26.00 23.10
C ALA A 138 24.00 -27.44 23.04
N GLU A 139 25.14 -27.63 22.36
CA GLU A 139 25.87 -28.92 22.31
C GLU A 139 26.25 -29.43 23.70
N THR A 140 26.77 -28.55 24.55
CA THR A 140 27.19 -28.95 25.89
C THR A 140 25.99 -29.20 26.81
N ALA A 141 24.87 -28.50 26.64
CA ALA A 141 23.62 -28.76 27.36
C ALA A 141 23.01 -30.13 26.96
N LEU A 142 23.05 -30.49 25.68
CA LEU A 142 22.65 -31.81 25.18
C LEU A 142 23.48 -32.91 25.86
N ALA A 143 24.80 -32.80 25.83
CA ALA A 143 25.69 -33.80 26.45
C ALA A 143 25.49 -33.91 27.97
N ARG A 144 25.28 -32.79 28.68
CA ARG A 144 24.93 -32.81 30.13
C ARG A 144 23.59 -33.48 30.39
N ALA A 145 22.54 -33.15 29.62
CA ALA A 145 21.22 -33.74 29.79
C ALA A 145 21.22 -35.25 29.49
N GLN A 146 21.90 -35.68 28.43
CA GLN A 146 22.07 -37.10 28.10
C GLN A 146 22.83 -37.87 29.18
N SER A 147 23.87 -37.27 29.77
CA SER A 147 24.61 -37.87 30.90
C SER A 147 23.71 -38.04 32.13
N LYS A 148 22.92 -37.02 32.48
CA LYS A 148 21.93 -37.07 33.58
C LYS A 148 20.81 -38.10 33.33
N CYS A 149 20.43 -38.30 32.07
CA CYS A 149 19.38 -39.26 31.67
C CYS A 149 19.88 -40.70 31.48
N ASN A 150 21.20 -40.93 31.59
CA ASN A 150 21.91 -42.19 31.30
C ASN A 150 21.85 -42.64 29.83
N VAL A 151 21.70 -41.69 28.90
CA VAL A 151 21.72 -41.92 27.44
C VAL A 151 23.17 -41.98 26.89
N ILE A 152 24.09 -41.28 27.54
CA ILE A 152 25.54 -41.39 27.34
C ILE A 152 26.22 -41.60 28.72
N PRO A 153 27.48 -42.08 28.79
CA PRO A 153 28.15 -42.34 30.07
C PRO A 153 28.26 -41.07 30.93
N SER A 154 28.02 -41.21 32.24
CA SER A 154 27.66 -40.09 33.13
C SER A 154 28.72 -38.98 33.29
N HIS A 155 29.99 -39.27 33.02
CA HIS A 155 31.09 -38.29 33.05
C HIS A 155 31.24 -37.48 31.75
N ILE A 156 30.71 -37.97 30.63
CA ILE A 156 31.00 -37.43 29.30
C ILE A 156 30.46 -36.01 29.14
N GLY A 157 29.28 -35.70 29.68
CA GLY A 157 28.70 -34.35 29.61
C GLY A 157 29.55 -33.27 30.27
N GLU A 158 30.27 -33.61 31.35
CA GLU A 158 31.22 -32.69 32.00
C GLU A 158 32.51 -32.55 31.17
N VAL A 159 33.05 -33.66 30.65
CA VAL A 159 34.24 -33.65 29.78
C VAL A 159 33.99 -32.83 28.51
N VAL A 160 32.86 -33.05 27.83
CA VAL A 160 32.44 -32.26 26.66
C VAL A 160 32.25 -30.79 27.05
N THR A 161 31.62 -30.48 28.18
CA THR A 161 31.46 -29.09 28.64
C THR A 161 32.80 -28.38 28.88
N SER A 162 33.79 -29.05 29.50
CA SER A 162 35.12 -28.46 29.71
C SER A 162 35.85 -28.27 28.38
N LYS A 163 35.91 -29.33 27.55
CA LYS A 163 36.70 -29.33 26.31
C LYS A 163 36.14 -28.42 25.23
N ALA A 164 34.81 -28.32 25.11
CA ALA A 164 34.17 -27.40 24.18
C ALA A 164 34.38 -25.93 24.57
N ARG A 165 34.50 -25.61 25.87
CA ARG A 165 34.80 -24.25 26.37
C ARG A 165 36.29 -23.89 26.28
N GLU A 166 37.17 -24.88 26.27
CA GLU A 166 38.61 -24.71 26.01
C GLU A 166 38.95 -24.64 24.50
N ALA A 167 38.01 -25.01 23.61
CA ALA A 167 38.26 -25.16 22.18
C ALA A 167 38.53 -23.83 21.46
N GLN A 168 39.67 -23.74 20.77
CA GLN A 168 39.96 -22.64 19.85
C GLN A 168 39.44 -22.99 18.45
N LEU A 169 38.21 -22.53 18.16
CA LEU A 169 37.55 -22.73 16.87
C LEU A 169 38.23 -21.93 15.75
N ASP A 170 38.51 -22.58 14.62
CA ASP A 170 38.94 -21.93 13.38
C ASP A 170 37.71 -21.41 12.63
N TYR A 171 37.46 -20.10 12.75
CA TYR A 171 36.35 -19.40 12.10
C TYR A 171 36.53 -19.27 10.57
N ASP A 172 37.77 -19.25 10.05
CA ASP A 172 38.01 -19.21 8.60
C ASP A 172 37.73 -20.58 7.96
N LYS A 173 38.04 -21.67 8.65
CA LYS A 173 37.57 -23.03 8.29
C LYS A 173 36.07 -23.15 8.46
N LEU A 174 35.51 -22.67 9.57
CA LEU A 174 34.07 -22.72 9.83
C LEU A 174 33.28 -22.07 8.69
N ARG A 175 33.67 -20.85 8.27
CA ARG A 175 33.05 -20.17 7.12
C ARG A 175 33.14 -21.00 5.84
N ARG A 176 34.34 -21.45 5.45
CA ARG A 176 34.55 -22.23 4.20
C ARG A 176 33.81 -23.57 4.17
N GLU A 177 33.74 -24.29 5.29
CA GLU A 177 32.95 -25.53 5.34
C GLU A 177 31.43 -25.22 5.41
N THR A 178 31.01 -24.08 5.99
CA THR A 178 29.60 -23.61 5.98
C THR A 178 29.14 -23.24 4.56
N GLU A 179 29.98 -22.56 3.78
CA GLU A 179 29.74 -22.24 2.34
C GLU A 179 29.48 -23.50 1.49
N ILE A 180 30.00 -24.66 1.90
CA ILE A 180 29.84 -25.95 1.20
C ILE A 180 28.64 -26.75 1.74
N VAL A 181 28.39 -26.71 3.05
CA VAL A 181 27.35 -27.50 3.74
C VAL A 181 25.99 -26.79 3.77
N GLY A 182 25.97 -25.47 3.60
CA GLY A 182 24.80 -24.60 3.82
C GLY A 182 24.56 -24.23 5.30
N TYR A 183 25.20 -24.92 6.24
CA TYR A 183 24.95 -24.77 7.68
C TYR A 183 26.23 -24.91 8.52
N PRO A 184 26.38 -24.15 9.62
CA PRO A 184 27.62 -24.12 10.42
C PRO A 184 27.80 -25.31 11.38
N ILE A 185 26.75 -26.09 11.64
CA ILE A 185 26.77 -27.09 12.73
C ILE A 185 27.67 -28.28 12.44
N PHE A 186 27.61 -28.90 11.25
CA PHE A 186 28.51 -30.02 10.94
C PHE A 186 30.00 -29.62 10.97
N PRO A 187 30.41 -28.46 10.41
CA PRO A 187 31.74 -27.89 10.60
C PRO A 187 32.13 -27.62 12.06
N LEU A 188 31.19 -27.14 12.89
CA LEU A 188 31.39 -26.88 14.32
C LEU A 188 31.60 -28.19 15.09
N VAL A 189 30.69 -29.14 14.94
CA VAL A 189 30.73 -30.47 15.59
C VAL A 189 32.05 -31.19 15.29
N ARG A 190 32.55 -31.15 14.05
CA ARG A 190 33.85 -31.73 13.70
C ARG A 190 35.03 -31.10 14.46
N GLN A 191 34.96 -29.81 14.78
CA GLN A 191 35.98 -29.14 15.60
C GLN A 191 35.81 -29.48 17.09
N LEU A 192 34.58 -29.48 17.60
CA LEU A 192 34.29 -29.85 19.00
C LEU A 192 34.66 -31.31 19.32
N SER A 193 34.28 -32.27 18.48
CA SER A 193 34.67 -33.68 18.63
C SER A 193 36.19 -33.85 18.67
N ALA A 194 36.93 -33.14 17.81
CA ALA A 194 38.39 -33.18 17.80
C ALA A 194 39.01 -32.57 19.08
N SER A 195 38.42 -31.51 19.63
CA SER A 195 38.85 -30.93 20.92
C SER A 195 38.47 -31.79 22.14
N CYS A 196 37.42 -32.61 22.05
CA CYS A 196 36.99 -33.52 23.11
C CYS A 196 37.78 -34.84 23.16
N GLY A 197 38.53 -35.17 22.11
CA GLY A 197 39.35 -36.39 22.03
C GLY A 197 38.55 -37.68 21.81
N ASP A 198 39.25 -38.80 21.63
CA ASP A 198 38.69 -40.05 21.08
C ASP A 198 37.58 -40.71 21.91
N GLU A 199 37.44 -40.40 23.20
CA GLU A 199 36.37 -40.94 24.05
C GLU A 199 35.11 -40.06 23.98
N ALA A 200 35.21 -38.82 24.48
CA ALA A 200 34.08 -37.89 24.58
C ALA A 200 33.63 -37.34 23.21
N GLY A 201 34.55 -37.22 22.24
CA GLY A 201 34.28 -36.71 20.91
C GLY A 201 33.28 -37.54 20.09
N ARG A 202 33.03 -38.81 20.49
CA ARG A 202 32.02 -39.70 19.88
C ARG A 202 30.58 -39.38 20.29
N TYR A 203 30.39 -38.59 21.35
CA TYR A 203 29.09 -38.27 21.95
C TYR A 203 28.67 -36.80 21.76
N VAL A 204 29.51 -35.98 21.11
CA VAL A 204 29.13 -34.63 20.65
C VAL A 204 28.05 -34.78 19.57
N HIS A 205 27.05 -33.90 19.55
CA HIS A 205 25.87 -33.95 18.65
C HIS A 205 25.05 -35.27 18.72
N TRP A 206 25.19 -36.09 19.77
CA TRP A 206 24.58 -37.42 19.80
C TRP A 206 23.05 -37.36 19.67
N GLY A 207 22.53 -37.95 18.61
CA GLY A 207 21.09 -38.04 18.32
C GLY A 207 20.41 -36.75 17.83
N ALA A 208 21.10 -35.60 17.79
CA ALA A 208 20.58 -34.31 17.37
C ALA A 208 20.54 -34.14 15.83
N THR A 209 20.09 -32.97 15.39
CA THR A 209 20.22 -32.49 14.00
C THR A 209 20.70 -31.04 13.97
N THR A 210 21.25 -30.60 12.84
CA THR A 210 21.66 -29.20 12.56
C THR A 210 20.68 -28.17 13.12
N GLN A 211 19.39 -28.34 12.84
CA GLN A 211 18.36 -27.39 13.25
C GLN A 211 18.13 -27.34 14.76
N ASP A 212 18.32 -28.43 15.51
CA ASP A 212 18.18 -28.40 16.96
C ASP A 212 19.17 -27.41 17.60
N ILE A 213 20.42 -27.44 17.14
CA ILE A 213 21.47 -26.56 17.66
C ILE A 213 21.28 -25.12 17.19
N MET A 214 20.87 -24.90 15.93
CA MET A 214 20.65 -23.56 15.37
C MET A 214 19.43 -22.84 15.98
N ASP A 215 18.28 -23.52 16.09
CA ASP A 215 17.08 -22.94 16.69
C ASP A 215 17.27 -22.71 18.19
N LEU A 216 17.94 -23.62 18.89
CA LEU A 216 18.25 -23.44 20.31
C LEU A 216 19.25 -22.31 20.55
N ALA A 217 20.28 -22.15 19.70
CA ALA A 217 21.17 -21.00 19.75
C ALA A 217 20.41 -19.67 19.54
N SER A 218 19.51 -19.64 18.55
CA SER A 218 18.64 -18.48 18.28
C SER A 218 17.73 -18.15 19.47
N ILE A 219 17.07 -19.14 20.09
CA ILE A 219 16.27 -18.93 21.31
C ILE A 219 17.10 -18.39 22.47
N LEU A 220 18.33 -18.87 22.66
CA LEU A 220 19.22 -18.36 23.71
C LEU A 220 19.67 -16.91 23.44
N GLN A 221 19.84 -16.50 22.18
CA GLN A 221 20.05 -15.09 21.82
C GLN A 221 18.79 -14.25 22.04
N MET A 222 17.63 -14.71 21.58
CA MET A 222 16.35 -14.03 21.79
C MET A 222 16.04 -13.84 23.28
N LYS A 223 16.32 -14.85 24.12
CA LYS A 223 16.17 -14.78 25.58
C LYS A 223 17.01 -13.67 26.21
N GLU A 224 18.28 -13.53 25.82
CA GLU A 224 19.17 -12.46 26.31
C GLU A 224 18.78 -11.09 25.73
N GLY A 225 18.43 -11.04 24.43
CA GLY A 225 17.90 -9.85 23.78
C GLY A 225 16.62 -9.32 24.43
N LEU A 226 15.69 -10.21 24.83
CA LEU A 226 14.46 -9.84 25.52
C LEU A 226 14.70 -9.31 26.94
N GLN A 227 15.80 -9.68 27.60
CA GLN A 227 16.19 -9.07 28.88
C GLN A 227 16.69 -7.63 28.68
N ILE A 228 17.46 -7.37 27.62
CA ILE A 228 17.91 -6.01 27.25
C ILE A 228 16.71 -5.14 26.84
N VAL A 229 15.78 -5.69 26.05
CA VAL A 229 14.51 -5.03 25.69
C VAL A 229 13.69 -4.72 26.93
N GLU A 230 13.47 -5.67 27.83
CA GLU A 230 12.71 -5.46 29.09
C GLU A 230 13.32 -4.33 29.92
N ARG A 231 14.63 -4.38 30.17
CA ARG A 231 15.35 -3.41 31.00
C ARG A 231 15.26 -2.00 30.42
N THR A 232 15.39 -1.85 29.11
CA THR A 232 15.31 -0.54 28.43
C THR A 232 13.86 -0.04 28.37
N LEU A 233 12.89 -0.94 28.13
CA LEU A 233 11.45 -0.65 28.17
C LEU A 233 11.01 -0.17 29.57
N ARG A 234 11.47 -0.80 30.65
CA ARG A 234 11.20 -0.35 32.04
C ARG A 234 11.79 1.04 32.31
N SER A 235 12.89 1.43 31.66
CA SER A 235 13.47 2.79 31.75
C SER A 235 12.61 3.83 31.01
N VAL A 236 12.19 3.53 29.77
CA VAL A 236 11.23 4.36 29.01
C VAL A 236 9.91 4.56 29.79
N ILE A 237 9.37 3.49 30.38
CA ILE A 237 8.18 3.54 31.26
C ILE A 237 8.42 4.48 32.44
N LYS A 238 9.55 4.36 33.16
CA LYS A 238 9.90 5.22 34.30
C LYS A 238 10.03 6.71 33.92
N ASN A 239 10.58 7.00 32.74
CA ASN A 239 10.68 8.37 32.23
C ASN A 239 9.29 8.94 31.85
N LEU A 240 8.42 8.13 31.24
CA LEU A 240 7.05 8.51 30.93
C LEU A 240 6.18 8.71 32.17
N GLU A 241 6.32 7.85 33.18
CA GLU A 241 5.74 8.05 34.52
C GLU A 241 6.18 9.39 35.13
N HIS A 242 7.48 9.71 35.10
CA HIS A 242 7.99 10.97 35.64
C HIS A 242 7.41 12.18 34.90
N LEU A 243 7.41 12.18 33.56
CA LEU A 243 6.83 13.26 32.75
C LEU A 243 5.33 13.40 32.98
N SER A 244 4.59 12.28 33.06
CA SER A 244 3.15 12.27 33.28
C SER A 244 2.77 12.86 34.65
N ARG A 245 3.47 12.45 35.72
CA ARG A 245 3.27 13.02 37.06
C ARG A 245 3.69 14.50 37.15
N LYS A 246 4.87 14.85 36.62
CA LYS A 246 5.41 16.22 36.64
C LYS A 246 4.54 17.23 35.89
N HIS A 247 3.95 16.81 34.78
CA HIS A 247 3.12 17.68 33.92
C HIS A 247 1.63 17.35 33.98
N ARG A 248 1.18 16.63 35.03
CA ARG A 248 -0.21 16.20 35.28
C ARG A 248 -1.23 17.28 34.97
N ASP A 249 -0.96 18.50 35.42
CA ASP A 249 -1.83 19.67 35.34
C ASP A 249 -1.25 20.79 34.45
N THR A 250 -0.27 20.51 33.59
CA THR A 250 0.26 21.47 32.60
C THR A 250 -0.69 21.58 31.41
N PRO A 251 -1.41 22.70 31.19
CA PRO A 251 -2.40 22.80 30.11
C PRO A 251 -1.75 22.90 28.73
N MET A 252 -2.40 22.33 27.71
CA MET A 252 -2.05 22.48 26.30
C MET A 252 -3.28 22.24 25.39
N ALA A 253 -3.20 22.63 24.12
CA ALA A 253 -4.24 22.28 23.15
C ALA A 253 -4.27 20.77 22.87
N GLY A 254 -5.43 20.14 23.02
CA GLY A 254 -5.73 18.83 22.43
C GLY A 254 -5.90 18.97 20.92
N ARG A 255 -5.40 18.00 20.16
CA ARG A 255 -5.39 18.04 18.69
C ARG A 255 -6.00 16.79 18.07
N THR A 256 -6.94 16.99 17.14
CA THR A 256 -7.61 15.95 16.35
C THR A 256 -7.57 16.35 14.88
N HIS A 257 -7.14 15.47 13.98
CA HIS A 257 -6.86 15.83 12.57
C HIS A 257 -5.94 17.07 12.44
N LEU A 258 -4.95 17.16 13.35
CA LEU A 258 -4.05 18.29 13.59
C LEU A 258 -4.69 19.63 14.03
N GLN A 259 -6.01 19.77 13.96
CA GLN A 259 -6.75 20.94 14.44
C GLN A 259 -6.85 20.97 15.97
N HIS A 260 -6.96 22.16 16.56
CA HIS A 260 -7.27 22.32 17.99
C HIS A 260 -8.71 21.87 18.26
N ALA A 261 -8.91 21.06 19.31
CA ALA A 261 -10.20 20.47 19.65
C ALA A 261 -10.72 20.98 21.01
N LEU A 262 -10.15 20.49 22.10
CA LEU A 262 -10.43 20.88 23.48
C LEU A 262 -9.13 21.00 24.29
N PRO A 263 -9.11 21.70 25.43
CA PRO A 263 -7.96 21.72 26.33
C PRO A 263 -7.64 20.33 26.90
N ILE A 264 -6.36 19.96 26.95
CA ILE A 264 -5.87 18.77 27.66
C ILE A 264 -4.66 19.13 28.52
N THR A 265 -4.08 18.16 29.24
CA THR A 265 -2.77 18.35 29.89
C THR A 265 -1.66 17.57 29.20
N PHE A 266 -0.43 18.09 29.21
CA PHE A 266 0.72 17.37 28.69
C PHE A 266 0.97 16.06 29.47
N GLY A 267 0.76 16.07 30.78
CA GLY A 267 0.84 14.85 31.60
C GLY A 267 -0.16 13.78 31.18
N HIS A 268 -1.37 14.15 30.74
CA HIS A 268 -2.34 13.23 30.15
C HIS A 268 -1.87 12.67 28.79
N LYS A 269 -1.22 13.48 27.95
CA LYS A 269 -0.57 12.97 26.72
C LYS A 269 0.53 11.94 27.05
N CYS A 270 1.36 12.20 28.07
CA CYS A 270 2.35 11.24 28.55
C CYS A 270 1.73 9.98 29.16
N ALA A 271 0.58 10.08 29.84
CA ALA A 271 -0.16 8.92 30.35
C ALA A 271 -0.65 7.99 29.23
N ILE A 272 -1.09 8.56 28.10
CA ILE A 272 -1.48 7.77 26.91
C ILE A 272 -0.28 7.01 26.34
N TRP A 273 0.90 7.63 26.24
CA TRP A 273 2.13 6.94 25.85
C TRP A 273 2.50 5.82 26.85
N LEU A 274 2.58 6.16 28.14
CA LEU A 274 2.90 5.27 29.25
C LEU A 274 2.03 3.99 29.22
N SER A 275 0.72 4.16 29.10
CA SER A 275 -0.25 3.06 29.06
C SER A 275 -0.01 2.08 27.91
N GLY A 276 0.50 2.57 26.77
CA GLY A 276 0.94 1.72 25.65
C GLY A 276 2.12 0.82 26.04
N PHE A 277 3.14 1.39 26.67
CA PHE A 277 4.35 0.66 27.06
C PHE A 277 4.13 -0.28 28.26
N GLN A 278 3.27 0.08 29.22
CA GLN A 278 2.84 -0.82 30.30
C GLN A 278 2.22 -2.12 29.74
N ARG A 279 1.35 -2.03 28.72
CA ARG A 279 0.79 -3.22 28.03
C ARG A 279 1.82 -4.02 27.21
N HIS A 280 2.92 -3.40 26.78
CA HIS A 280 4.01 -4.15 26.13
C HIS A 280 4.84 -4.93 27.14
N LEU A 281 5.07 -4.36 28.32
CA LEU A 281 5.73 -5.06 29.42
C LEU A 281 4.91 -6.28 29.87
N GLU A 282 3.60 -6.13 29.98
CA GLU A 282 2.64 -7.22 30.25
C GLU A 282 2.71 -8.32 29.17
N ARG A 283 2.71 -7.95 27.87
CA ARG A 283 2.88 -8.91 26.77
C ARG A 283 4.21 -9.66 26.84
N LEU A 284 5.29 -8.99 27.22
CA LEU A 284 6.61 -9.60 27.37
C LEU A 284 6.67 -10.58 28.53
N GLU A 285 6.00 -10.27 29.63
CA GLU A 285 5.84 -11.19 30.77
C GLU A 285 4.99 -12.42 30.34
N GLN A 286 3.92 -12.21 29.55
CA GLN A 286 3.05 -13.28 29.04
C GLN A 286 3.69 -14.20 27.98
N LEU A 287 4.50 -13.68 27.04
CA LEU A 287 5.01 -14.46 25.90
C LEU A 287 6.17 -15.40 26.26
N ARG A 288 6.87 -15.15 27.37
CA ARG A 288 8.09 -15.88 27.77
C ARG A 288 7.92 -17.39 27.79
N ASP A 289 6.93 -17.87 28.53
CA ASP A 289 6.78 -19.30 28.80
C ASP A 289 6.34 -20.10 27.57
N ARG A 290 5.70 -19.45 26.59
CA ARG A 290 5.25 -20.09 25.34
C ARG A 290 6.22 -19.94 24.17
N ALA A 291 7.01 -18.87 24.10
CA ALA A 291 7.91 -18.62 22.98
C ALA A 291 9.38 -19.02 23.25
N LEU A 292 9.85 -19.04 24.50
CA LEU A 292 11.22 -19.41 24.86
C LEU A 292 11.33 -20.91 25.18
N MET A 293 11.03 -21.74 24.18
CA MET A 293 11.07 -23.20 24.27
C MET A 293 12.46 -23.75 23.92
N VAL A 294 12.84 -24.89 24.50
CA VAL A 294 14.00 -25.66 24.01
C VAL A 294 13.65 -26.34 22.68
N GLN A 295 14.60 -26.45 21.74
CA GLN A 295 14.46 -27.30 20.56
C GLN A 295 15.37 -28.53 20.71
N PHE A 296 14.76 -29.71 20.71
CA PHE A 296 15.43 -31.00 20.53
C PHE A 296 14.41 -31.99 19.94
N GLY A 297 14.62 -32.36 18.68
CA GLY A 297 13.73 -33.23 17.91
C GLY A 297 14.46 -34.28 17.06
N GLY A 298 15.77 -34.16 16.86
CA GLY A 298 16.51 -35.04 15.96
C GLY A 298 16.11 -34.85 14.49
N ALA A 299 16.60 -35.73 13.61
CA ALA A 299 16.61 -35.55 12.15
C ALA A 299 15.31 -34.98 11.53
N ALA A 300 14.15 -35.53 11.92
CA ALA A 300 12.81 -35.15 11.47
C ALA A 300 11.82 -35.05 12.66
N GLY A 301 12.25 -34.42 13.77
CA GLY A 301 11.39 -34.11 14.91
C GLY A 301 10.95 -35.29 15.81
N SER A 302 11.23 -36.54 15.41
CA SER A 302 10.75 -37.77 16.04
C SER A 302 11.66 -38.38 17.12
N LEU A 303 12.87 -37.84 17.33
CA LEU A 303 13.89 -38.34 18.28
C LEU A 303 14.27 -39.83 18.15
N ALA A 304 13.93 -40.49 17.04
CA ALA A 304 14.09 -41.93 16.83
C ALA A 304 15.55 -42.45 16.93
N SER A 305 16.54 -41.56 16.83
CA SER A 305 17.95 -41.81 17.11
C SER A 305 18.23 -42.26 18.56
N LEU A 306 17.31 -41.97 19.49
CA LEU A 306 17.35 -42.38 20.90
C LEU A 306 16.39 -43.54 21.20
N GLY A 307 15.92 -44.26 20.17
CA GLY A 307 15.04 -45.41 20.29
C GLY A 307 13.55 -45.06 20.44
N SER A 308 12.76 -46.02 20.91
CA SER A 308 11.29 -45.93 21.07
C SER A 308 10.84 -45.77 22.53
N GLY A 309 11.77 -45.45 23.44
CA GLY A 309 11.49 -45.16 24.86
C GLY A 309 11.17 -43.69 25.11
N ASP A 310 11.14 -43.27 26.37
CA ASP A 310 10.95 -41.87 26.76
C ASP A 310 12.27 -41.05 26.80
N ASP A 311 13.42 -41.71 26.60
CA ASP A 311 14.78 -41.17 26.67
C ASP A 311 14.94 -39.80 26.01
N GLY A 312 14.49 -39.64 24.76
CA GLY A 312 14.57 -38.36 24.06
C GLY A 312 13.75 -37.23 24.69
N ILE A 313 12.58 -37.56 25.27
CA ILE A 313 11.73 -36.61 25.98
C ILE A 313 12.35 -36.28 27.35
N ARG A 314 12.89 -37.28 28.07
CA ARG A 314 13.64 -37.06 29.31
C ARG A 314 14.84 -36.12 29.08
N VAL A 315 15.58 -36.33 27.99
CA VAL A 315 16.70 -35.46 27.58
C VAL A 315 16.22 -34.05 27.24
N ARG A 316 15.20 -33.88 26.39
CA ARG A 316 14.64 -32.55 26.06
C ARG A 316 14.24 -31.78 27.31
N LYS A 317 13.55 -32.45 28.24
CA LYS A 317 13.09 -31.87 29.50
C LYS A 317 14.24 -31.45 30.43
N GLU A 318 15.30 -32.24 30.53
CA GLU A 318 16.48 -31.85 31.31
C GLU A 318 17.31 -30.76 30.61
N MET A 319 17.36 -30.71 29.27
CA MET A 319 17.95 -29.57 28.53
C MET A 319 17.17 -28.27 28.79
N ALA A 320 15.83 -28.32 28.75
CA ALA A 320 14.96 -27.19 29.08
C ALA A 320 15.30 -26.63 30.48
N LYS A 321 15.41 -27.52 31.47
CA LYS A 321 15.79 -27.20 32.84
C LYS A 321 17.23 -26.68 32.98
N ASP A 322 18.19 -27.24 32.26
CA ASP A 322 19.61 -26.83 32.28
C ASP A 322 19.82 -25.42 31.68
N LEU A 323 19.02 -25.07 30.67
CA LEU A 323 19.06 -23.77 29.98
C LEU A 323 18.05 -22.73 30.51
N GLY A 324 17.13 -23.14 31.38
CA GLY A 324 16.03 -22.32 31.88
C GLY A 324 15.05 -21.90 30.77
N LEU A 325 14.65 -22.84 29.93
CA LEU A 325 13.68 -22.70 28.84
C LEU A 325 12.47 -23.61 29.12
N THR A 326 11.37 -23.41 28.38
CA THR A 326 10.22 -24.31 28.44
C THR A 326 10.49 -25.62 27.70
N ASP A 327 10.09 -26.77 28.26
CA ASP A 327 10.01 -28.04 27.54
C ASP A 327 8.73 -28.03 26.69
N PRO A 328 8.82 -27.98 25.34
CA PRO A 328 7.63 -27.93 24.49
C PRO A 328 6.87 -29.26 24.56
N PRO A 329 5.57 -29.30 24.20
CA PRO A 329 4.84 -30.56 24.11
C PRO A 329 5.38 -31.46 22.97
N ILE A 330 5.80 -30.86 21.86
CA ILE A 330 6.26 -31.53 20.62
C ILE A 330 7.43 -30.75 20.00
N THR A 331 8.09 -31.29 18.97
CA THR A 331 9.10 -30.54 18.19
C THR A 331 8.47 -29.34 17.48
N TRP A 332 9.23 -28.26 17.27
CA TRP A 332 8.76 -27.04 16.60
C TRP A 332 9.65 -26.60 15.44
N HIS A 333 10.37 -27.54 14.82
CA HIS A 333 11.18 -27.34 13.60
C HIS A 333 10.45 -26.58 12.47
N VAL A 334 9.14 -26.71 12.36
CA VAL A 334 8.29 -25.97 11.39
C VAL A 334 7.13 -25.19 12.03
N ALA A 335 6.95 -25.30 13.35
CA ALA A 335 5.99 -24.50 14.10
C ALA A 335 6.67 -23.21 14.58
N ARG A 336 6.75 -22.22 13.67
CA ARG A 336 7.56 -21.00 13.86
C ARG A 336 6.81 -19.87 14.57
N ASP A 337 5.61 -20.15 15.10
CA ASP A 337 4.73 -19.17 15.76
C ASP A 337 5.38 -18.48 16.97
N GLY A 338 6.20 -19.17 17.77
CA GLY A 338 6.95 -18.54 18.85
C GLY A 338 7.99 -17.51 18.38
N VAL A 339 8.68 -17.79 17.27
CA VAL A 339 9.67 -16.87 16.65
C VAL A 339 8.96 -15.66 16.04
N ALA A 340 7.83 -15.91 15.37
CA ALA A 340 6.97 -14.89 14.81
C ALA A 340 6.35 -14.00 15.90
N GLU A 341 5.89 -14.55 17.03
CA GLU A 341 5.35 -13.79 18.16
C GLU A 341 6.40 -12.86 18.77
N ILE A 342 7.62 -13.35 19.03
CA ILE A 342 8.71 -12.52 19.58
C ILE A 342 8.99 -11.32 18.68
N THR A 343 9.09 -11.55 17.37
CA THR A 343 9.41 -10.49 16.40
C THR A 343 8.23 -9.52 16.20
N ASN A 344 6.99 -10.02 16.16
CA ASN A 344 5.79 -9.18 16.11
C ASN A 344 5.61 -8.35 17.39
N TYR A 345 5.98 -8.89 18.56
CA TYR A 345 6.04 -8.13 19.80
C TYR A 345 7.02 -6.94 19.70
N LEU A 346 8.22 -7.14 19.14
CA LEU A 346 9.16 -6.03 18.89
C LEU A 346 8.58 -4.98 17.94
N ALA A 347 7.79 -5.39 16.94
CA ALA A 347 7.09 -4.47 16.04
C ALA A 347 5.93 -3.71 16.70
N LEU A 348 5.22 -4.30 17.66
CA LEU A 348 4.22 -3.62 18.48
C LEU A 348 4.84 -2.54 19.38
N VAL A 349 5.99 -2.84 19.99
CA VAL A 349 6.81 -1.85 20.71
C VAL A 349 7.26 -0.75 19.75
N GLY A 350 7.82 -1.13 18.60
CA GLY A 350 8.25 -0.22 17.53
C GLY A 350 7.17 0.75 17.07
N GLY A 351 5.95 0.27 16.81
CA GLY A 351 4.81 1.11 16.43
C GLY A 351 4.43 2.13 17.51
N SER A 352 4.55 1.77 18.79
CA SER A 352 4.27 2.68 19.90
C SER A 352 5.37 3.71 20.12
N LEU A 353 6.63 3.34 19.88
CA LEU A 353 7.77 4.26 19.81
C LEU A 353 7.61 5.24 18.64
N GLY A 354 7.19 4.76 17.46
CA GLY A 354 6.92 5.60 16.29
C GLY A 354 5.82 6.65 16.54
N LYS A 355 4.75 6.29 17.26
CA LYS A 355 3.70 7.23 17.71
C LYS A 355 4.28 8.33 18.60
N LEU A 356 5.05 7.94 19.63
CA LEU A 356 5.69 8.86 20.57
C LEU A 356 6.67 9.81 19.85
N ALA A 357 7.49 9.27 18.94
CA ALA A 357 8.43 10.06 18.15
C ALA A 357 7.74 11.06 17.22
N LEU A 358 6.66 10.65 16.53
CA LEU A 358 5.90 11.54 15.65
C LEU A 358 5.25 12.70 16.42
N ASP A 359 4.68 12.42 17.61
CA ASP A 359 4.16 13.49 18.48
C ASP A 359 5.27 14.48 18.87
N ILE A 360 6.47 14.00 19.23
CA ILE A 360 7.61 14.87 19.59
C ILE A 360 8.08 15.69 18.39
N ILE A 361 8.25 15.08 17.21
CA ILE A 361 8.66 15.78 15.97
C ILE A 361 7.71 16.94 15.67
N ILE A 362 6.40 16.69 15.72
CA ILE A 362 5.38 17.71 15.46
C ILE A 362 5.40 18.79 16.55
N MET A 363 5.41 18.41 17.84
CA MET A 363 5.43 19.35 18.96
C MET A 363 6.76 20.14 19.10
N SER A 364 7.81 19.73 18.39
CA SER A 364 9.09 20.43 18.22
C SER A 364 9.21 21.25 16.92
N SER A 365 8.16 21.33 16.09
CA SER A 365 8.15 22.28 14.97
C SER A 365 8.19 23.72 15.50
N ASN A 366 8.73 24.67 14.72
CA ASN A 366 8.90 26.06 15.20
C ASN A 366 7.56 26.71 15.57
N GLU A 367 6.52 26.36 14.81
CA GLU A 367 5.16 26.88 14.89
C GLU A 367 4.45 26.44 16.18
N LEU A 368 4.84 25.28 16.73
CA LEU A 368 4.33 24.78 18.01
C LEU A 368 5.30 25.06 19.16
N SER A 369 6.59 24.72 19.04
CA SER A 369 7.65 24.94 20.05
C SER A 369 7.28 24.50 21.48
N GLU A 370 6.45 23.45 21.60
CA GLU A 370 5.89 22.96 22.87
C GLU A 370 6.86 22.05 23.63
N VAL A 371 7.67 21.28 22.90
CA VAL A 371 8.77 20.49 23.45
C VAL A 371 10.03 20.59 22.58
N SER A 372 11.18 20.19 23.12
CA SER A 372 12.40 19.95 22.36
C SER A 372 13.17 18.76 22.93
N GLU A 373 13.88 18.04 22.06
CA GLU A 373 14.83 17.00 22.50
C GLU A 373 15.95 17.58 23.40
N PRO A 374 16.61 16.73 24.22
CA PRO A 374 17.67 17.17 25.12
C PRO A 374 18.79 17.88 24.37
N PHE A 375 19.13 19.10 24.79
CA PHE A 375 20.21 19.85 24.14
C PHE A 375 21.57 19.23 24.44
N VAL A 376 22.23 18.75 23.39
CA VAL A 376 23.64 18.32 23.39
C VAL A 376 24.37 19.16 22.35
N PRO A 377 25.55 19.74 22.64
CA PRO A 377 26.31 20.54 21.68
C PRO A 377 26.46 19.83 20.33
N HIS A 378 26.11 20.54 19.25
CA HIS A 378 26.11 20.07 17.86
C HIS A 378 25.12 18.93 17.51
N ARG A 379 24.42 18.28 18.46
CA ARG A 379 23.37 17.29 18.14
C ARG A 379 22.15 18.00 17.54
N GLY A 380 21.76 17.62 16.33
CA GLY A 380 20.64 18.22 15.60
C GLY A 380 20.87 19.65 15.10
N ALA A 381 22.09 20.19 15.25
CA ALA A 381 22.46 21.50 14.73
C ALA A 381 22.93 21.41 13.27
N SER A 382 22.60 22.41 12.45
CA SER A 382 23.17 22.53 11.11
C SER A 382 24.52 23.23 11.16
N SER A 383 25.47 22.79 10.33
CA SER A 383 26.74 23.50 10.10
C SER A 383 26.56 24.94 9.58
N THR A 384 25.39 25.24 9.00
CA THR A 384 25.04 26.58 8.46
C THR A 384 24.03 27.35 9.31
N MET A 385 23.39 26.72 10.30
CA MET A 385 22.33 27.34 11.13
C MET A 385 22.52 26.94 12.61
N PRO A 386 23.33 27.68 13.39
CA PRO A 386 23.67 27.33 14.78
C PRO A 386 22.46 27.28 15.74
N GLN A 387 21.35 27.92 15.38
CA GLN A 387 20.11 27.93 16.15
C GLN A 387 19.19 26.74 15.86
N LYS A 388 19.41 26.00 14.76
CA LYS A 388 18.52 24.89 14.37
C LYS A 388 18.67 23.71 15.34
N ARG A 389 17.56 23.08 15.70
CA ARG A 389 17.50 21.94 16.64
C ARG A 389 16.59 20.84 16.08
N ASN A 390 17.15 19.95 15.28
CA ASN A 390 16.41 18.80 14.76
C ASN A 390 16.15 17.73 15.86
N PRO A 391 14.97 17.10 15.90
CA PRO A 391 14.65 15.99 16.80
C PRO A 391 15.22 14.65 16.29
N ILE A 392 16.55 14.57 16.21
CA ILE A 392 17.30 13.44 15.60
C ILE A 392 16.96 12.09 16.25
N SER A 393 16.70 12.05 17.57
CA SER A 393 16.39 10.80 18.26
C SER A 393 15.04 10.26 17.77
N SER A 394 14.06 11.15 17.63
CA SER A 394 12.71 10.86 17.14
C SER A 394 12.69 10.51 15.66
N GLU A 395 13.50 11.17 14.83
CA GLU A 395 13.69 10.81 13.41
C GLU A 395 14.16 9.35 13.27
N VAL A 396 15.16 8.94 14.07
CA VAL A 396 15.69 7.57 14.09
C VAL A 396 14.67 6.56 14.62
N ILE A 397 13.93 6.90 15.69
CA ILE A 397 12.86 6.06 16.23
C ILE A 397 11.75 5.83 15.20
N LEU A 398 11.35 6.88 14.47
CA LEU A 398 10.30 6.79 13.47
C LEU A 398 10.72 5.87 12.31
N ALA A 399 11.95 5.98 11.82
CA ALA A 399 12.53 5.08 10.84
C ALA A 399 12.62 3.63 11.35
N ALA A 400 13.19 3.42 12.54
CA ALA A 400 13.28 2.11 13.20
C ALA A 400 11.90 1.43 13.35
N SER A 401 10.85 2.22 13.65
CA SER A 401 9.49 1.70 13.74
C SER A 401 9.01 1.02 12.45
N LYS A 402 9.42 1.54 11.27
CA LYS A 402 9.03 0.99 9.97
C LYS A 402 9.79 -0.29 9.66
N ILE A 403 11.09 -0.33 9.96
CA ILE A 403 11.94 -1.53 9.78
C ILE A 403 11.38 -2.71 10.58
N LEU A 404 11.05 -2.50 11.87
CA LEU A 404 10.47 -3.54 12.71
C LEU A 404 9.16 -4.11 12.17
N ARG A 405 8.29 -3.27 11.60
CA ARG A 405 7.04 -3.73 10.96
C ARG A 405 7.28 -4.47 9.64
N SER A 406 8.37 -4.18 8.92
CA SER A 406 8.79 -4.93 7.74
C SER A 406 9.24 -6.35 8.13
N ASN A 407 10.09 -6.46 9.15
CA ASN A 407 10.64 -7.74 9.59
C ASN A 407 9.59 -8.62 10.28
N ALA A 408 8.56 -8.01 10.89
CA ALA A 408 7.39 -8.71 11.40
C ALA A 408 6.55 -9.39 10.30
N GLY A 409 6.49 -8.83 9.09
CA GLY A 409 5.91 -9.51 7.92
C GLY A 409 6.77 -10.69 7.49
N LEU A 410 8.08 -10.46 7.37
CA LEU A 410 9.05 -11.44 6.88
C LEU A 410 9.12 -12.74 7.73
N VAL A 411 8.88 -12.67 9.04
CA VAL A 411 8.76 -13.88 9.89
C VAL A 411 7.40 -14.57 9.80
N LEU A 412 6.33 -13.87 9.42
CA LEU A 412 5.03 -14.49 9.18
C LEU A 412 5.07 -15.32 7.90
N ASP A 413 5.78 -14.85 6.87
CA ASP A 413 6.12 -15.65 5.69
C ASP A 413 7.00 -16.86 6.08
N GLY A 414 7.92 -16.68 7.03
CA GLY A 414 8.72 -17.75 7.63
C GLY A 414 7.91 -18.89 8.27
N MET A 415 6.69 -18.61 8.75
CA MET A 415 5.79 -19.64 9.29
C MET A 415 5.25 -20.61 8.22
N VAL A 416 5.32 -20.26 6.94
CA VAL A 416 4.82 -21.10 5.82
C VAL A 416 5.88 -22.13 5.44
N SER A 417 6.16 -23.03 6.38
CA SER A 417 7.22 -24.06 6.29
C SER A 417 6.73 -25.39 5.71
N ASP A 418 7.56 -26.05 4.89
CA ASP A 418 7.29 -27.38 4.32
C ASP A 418 7.78 -28.54 5.19
N PHE A 419 6.94 -29.59 5.28
CA PHE A 419 7.19 -30.87 5.94
C PHE A 419 7.83 -30.72 7.33
N GLU A 420 8.90 -31.47 7.65
CA GLU A 420 9.56 -31.42 8.96
C GLU A 420 10.79 -30.48 9.02
N ARG A 421 11.15 -29.80 7.92
CA ARG A 421 12.16 -28.72 7.89
C ARG A 421 12.00 -27.87 6.63
N ALA A 422 11.88 -26.55 6.82
CA ALA A 422 11.58 -25.61 5.76
C ALA A 422 12.71 -25.41 4.72
N SER A 423 12.36 -25.56 3.44
CA SER A 423 13.20 -25.39 2.25
C SER A 423 13.29 -23.91 1.82
N GLY A 424 13.70 -23.04 2.74
CA GLY A 424 13.84 -21.60 2.49
C GLY A 424 13.24 -20.71 3.59
N PRO A 425 11.96 -20.85 3.96
CA PRO A 425 11.28 -19.98 4.94
C PRO A 425 12.03 -19.79 6.26
N TRP A 426 12.65 -20.85 6.80
CA TRP A 426 13.49 -20.79 8.01
C TRP A 426 14.71 -19.85 7.89
N HIS A 427 15.25 -19.64 6.68
CA HIS A 427 16.39 -18.76 6.45
C HIS A 427 16.02 -17.27 6.61
N LEU A 428 14.73 -16.92 6.49
CA LEU A 428 14.24 -15.56 6.67
C LEU A 428 14.42 -15.08 8.11
N GLU A 429 14.26 -15.98 9.08
CA GLU A 429 14.46 -15.71 10.51
C GLU A 429 15.90 -15.27 10.82
N TRP A 430 16.88 -15.83 10.11
CA TRP A 430 18.30 -15.55 10.33
C TRP A 430 18.67 -14.09 10.01
N VAL A 431 17.88 -13.42 9.16
CA VAL A 431 17.98 -11.98 8.89
C VAL A 431 17.05 -11.20 9.81
N ALA A 432 15.77 -11.60 9.86
CA ALA A 432 14.71 -10.83 10.51
C ALA A 432 14.88 -10.73 12.04
N VAL A 433 15.30 -11.80 12.71
CA VAL A 433 15.40 -11.84 14.18
C VAL A 433 16.55 -10.97 14.68
N PRO A 434 17.83 -11.15 14.25
CA PRO A 434 18.94 -10.33 14.74
C PRO A 434 18.74 -8.83 14.49
N GLU A 435 18.29 -8.45 13.29
CA GLU A 435 18.04 -7.05 12.97
C GLU A 435 16.91 -6.47 13.84
N SER A 436 15.81 -7.20 14.04
CA SER A 436 14.69 -6.71 14.86
C SER A 436 15.10 -6.44 16.30
N PHE A 437 15.93 -7.29 16.91
CA PHE A 437 16.46 -7.04 18.25
C PHE A 437 17.39 -5.83 18.30
N VAL A 438 18.32 -5.70 17.35
CA VAL A 438 19.24 -4.56 17.27
C VAL A 438 18.47 -3.24 17.11
N ILE A 439 17.53 -3.19 16.17
CA ILE A 439 16.71 -2.01 15.85
C ILE A 439 15.76 -1.64 17.00
N ALA A 440 15.11 -2.63 17.64
CA ALA A 440 14.21 -2.37 18.77
C ALA A 440 14.96 -1.81 19.99
N VAL A 441 16.12 -2.38 20.33
CA VAL A 441 16.97 -1.86 21.41
C VAL A 441 17.53 -0.48 21.04
N GLY A 442 17.91 -0.24 19.79
CA GLY A 442 18.30 1.08 19.30
C GLY A 442 17.21 2.14 19.51
N ALA A 443 15.99 1.87 19.04
CA ALA A 443 14.85 2.76 19.20
C ALA A 443 14.48 3.01 20.68
N LEU A 444 14.53 1.97 21.53
CA LEU A 444 14.31 2.11 22.97
C LEU A 444 15.38 3.00 23.64
N ASN A 445 16.65 2.89 23.25
CA ASN A 445 17.73 3.74 23.79
C ASN A 445 17.62 5.20 23.32
N GLN A 446 17.24 5.44 22.05
CA GLN A 446 16.97 6.81 21.57
C GLN A 446 15.76 7.41 22.29
N ALA A 447 14.72 6.62 22.59
CA ALA A 447 13.55 7.09 23.32
C ALA A 447 13.87 7.39 24.79
N ASP A 448 14.65 6.54 25.45
CA ASP A 448 15.10 6.78 26.82
C ASP A 448 15.94 8.06 26.94
N PHE A 449 16.88 8.27 26.00
CA PHE A 449 17.61 9.53 25.88
C PHE A 449 16.68 10.74 25.66
N ALA A 450 15.77 10.66 24.68
CA ALA A 450 14.90 11.77 24.33
C ALA A 450 13.94 12.17 25.47
N LEU A 451 13.41 11.17 26.20
CA LEU A 451 12.44 11.37 27.28
C LEU A 451 13.07 11.80 28.60
N SER A 452 14.21 11.22 28.98
CA SER A 452 14.90 11.56 30.24
C SER A 452 15.36 13.02 30.33
N GLY A 453 15.65 13.65 29.18
CA GLY A 453 16.01 15.07 29.08
C GLY A 453 15.02 15.94 28.29
N LEU A 454 13.77 15.50 28.08
CA LEU A 454 12.79 16.23 27.24
C LEU A 454 12.53 17.64 27.80
N VAL A 455 12.80 18.66 26.99
CA VAL A 455 12.58 20.06 27.35
C VAL A 455 11.15 20.44 27.04
N VAL A 456 10.28 20.42 28.06
CA VAL A 456 8.88 20.85 27.97
C VAL A 456 8.79 22.37 28.14
N ASN A 457 7.95 23.03 27.34
CA ASN A 457 7.74 24.48 27.37
C ASN A 457 6.28 24.85 27.75
N PRO A 458 5.92 24.84 29.05
CA PRO A 458 4.56 25.17 29.51
C PRO A 458 4.06 26.55 29.08
N LYS A 459 4.97 27.53 28.92
CA LYS A 459 4.58 28.87 28.46
C LYS A 459 4.09 28.83 27.02
N GLN A 460 4.80 28.13 26.12
CA GLN A 460 4.39 28.02 24.73
C GLN A 460 3.16 27.13 24.55
N MET A 461 3.05 26.03 25.31
CA MET A 461 1.82 25.22 25.36
C MET A 461 0.59 26.06 25.73
N LEU A 462 0.75 27.03 26.64
CA LEU A 462 -0.31 27.96 27.03
C LEU A 462 -0.57 29.06 25.97
N THR A 463 0.48 29.61 25.34
CA THR A 463 0.34 30.50 24.16
C THR A 463 -0.46 29.83 23.04
N ASN A 464 -0.14 28.58 22.73
CA ASN A 464 -0.84 27.80 21.71
C ASN A 464 -2.27 27.47 22.13
N LEU A 465 -2.51 27.16 23.41
CA LEU A 465 -3.87 26.93 23.93
C LEU A 465 -4.78 28.15 23.72
N TYR A 466 -4.24 29.37 23.89
CA TYR A 466 -4.97 30.62 23.69
C TYR A 466 -4.94 31.20 22.27
N SER A 467 -4.22 30.60 21.31
CA SER A 467 -4.11 31.16 19.95
C SER A 467 -5.44 31.28 19.21
N THR A 468 -6.45 30.51 19.64
CA THR A 468 -7.83 30.52 19.13
C THR A 468 -8.74 31.56 19.80
N ARG A 469 -8.19 32.45 20.66
CA ARG A 469 -8.91 33.50 21.40
C ARG A 469 -10.20 33.05 22.12
N GLY A 470 -10.21 31.82 22.62
CA GLY A 470 -11.32 31.21 23.36
C GLY A 470 -12.18 30.23 22.56
N LEU A 471 -12.07 30.16 21.22
CA LEU A 471 -12.89 29.27 20.39
C LEU A 471 -12.72 27.78 20.75
N ILE A 472 -11.55 27.36 21.25
CA ILE A 472 -11.29 25.99 21.75
C ILE A 472 -12.14 25.59 22.98
N VAL A 473 -12.88 26.52 23.60
CA VAL A 473 -13.84 26.23 24.69
C VAL A 473 -15.27 26.69 24.37
N ALA A 474 -15.62 26.84 23.09
CA ALA A 474 -17.01 27.04 22.67
C ALA A 474 -17.97 25.97 23.25
N GLU A 475 -17.52 24.72 23.38
CA GLU A 475 -18.29 23.66 24.05
C GLU A 475 -18.59 23.99 25.52
N ALA A 476 -17.62 24.51 26.27
CA ALA A 476 -17.77 24.88 27.67
C ALA A 476 -18.82 25.99 27.83
N VAL A 477 -18.73 27.03 26.98
CA VAL A 477 -19.71 28.13 26.95
C VAL A 477 -21.10 27.63 26.60
N MET A 478 -21.24 26.77 25.58
CA MET A 478 -22.52 26.17 25.19
C MET A 478 -23.12 25.35 26.35
N MET A 479 -22.31 24.55 27.05
CA MET A 479 -22.75 23.72 28.18
C MET A 479 -23.08 24.55 29.42
N GLY A 480 -22.38 25.66 29.67
CA GLY A 480 -22.73 26.64 30.70
C GLY A 480 -24.03 27.40 30.41
N LEU A 481 -24.30 27.73 29.13
CA LEU A 481 -25.55 28.40 28.72
C LEU A 481 -26.76 27.47 28.67
N ALA A 482 -26.56 26.16 28.39
CA ALA A 482 -27.66 25.21 28.17
C ALA A 482 -28.73 25.14 29.29
N PRO A 483 -28.41 25.27 30.60
CA PRO A 483 -29.41 25.36 31.67
C PRO A 483 -30.27 26.63 31.63
N HIS A 484 -29.77 27.74 31.07
CA HIS A 484 -30.42 29.06 31.11
C HIS A 484 -31.32 29.32 29.89
N VAL A 485 -30.97 28.76 28.73
CA VAL A 485 -31.67 29.00 27.45
C VAL A 485 -32.07 27.73 26.69
N GLY A 486 -31.70 26.55 27.18
CA GLY A 486 -31.88 25.27 26.49
C GLY A 486 -30.75 24.97 25.50
N ARG A 487 -30.32 23.70 25.42
CA ARG A 487 -29.12 23.27 24.67
C ARG A 487 -29.08 23.75 23.21
N SER A 488 -30.18 23.63 22.46
CA SER A 488 -30.20 24.05 21.06
C SER A 488 -30.00 25.56 20.91
N LYS A 489 -30.68 26.38 21.72
CA LYS A 489 -30.48 27.84 21.66
C LYS A 489 -29.07 28.23 22.14
N ALA A 490 -28.54 27.54 23.15
CA ALA A 490 -27.16 27.75 23.60
C ALA A 490 -26.13 27.45 22.50
N HIS A 491 -26.35 26.38 21.72
CA HIS A 491 -25.55 26.07 20.54
C HIS A 491 -25.60 27.22 19.51
N ASP A 492 -26.80 27.66 19.12
CA ASP A 492 -26.97 28.64 18.05
C ASP A 492 -26.41 30.03 18.44
N ILE A 493 -26.58 30.44 19.71
CA ILE A 493 -25.97 31.64 20.29
C ILE A 493 -24.44 31.57 20.21
N VAL A 494 -23.84 30.46 20.64
CA VAL A 494 -22.37 30.30 20.66
C VAL A 494 -21.82 30.15 19.24
N TYR A 495 -22.53 29.48 18.32
CA TYR A 495 -22.14 29.38 16.92
C TYR A 495 -22.02 30.76 16.26
N GLU A 496 -23.04 31.62 16.41
CA GLU A 496 -22.98 32.98 15.85
C GLU A 496 -21.96 33.87 16.58
N ALA A 497 -21.65 33.63 17.87
CA ALA A 497 -20.58 34.34 18.58
C ALA A 497 -19.17 33.86 18.14
N CYS A 498 -18.98 32.57 17.88
CA CYS A 498 -17.75 32.02 17.30
C CYS A 498 -17.51 32.57 15.90
N LYS A 499 -18.55 32.61 15.06
CA LYS A 499 -18.51 33.24 13.73
C LYS A 499 -18.17 34.72 13.82
N GLU A 500 -18.80 35.48 14.71
CA GLU A 500 -18.49 36.90 14.93
C GLU A 500 -17.03 37.12 15.37
N SER A 501 -16.50 36.28 16.27
CA SER A 501 -15.10 36.30 16.72
C SER A 501 -14.10 36.02 15.59
N ILE A 502 -14.48 35.20 14.61
CA ILE A 502 -13.68 34.94 13.39
C ILE A 502 -13.80 36.11 12.41
N GLU A 503 -15.02 36.56 12.10
CA GLU A 503 -15.29 37.63 11.12
C GLU A 503 -14.77 39.01 11.55
N ARG A 504 -14.65 39.27 12.87
CA ARG A 504 -14.24 40.58 13.43
C ARG A 504 -12.84 40.58 14.08
N ASP A 505 -12.12 39.46 14.01
CA ASP A 505 -10.83 39.25 14.66
C ASP A 505 -10.79 39.45 16.20
N THR A 506 -11.96 39.35 16.85
CA THR A 506 -12.10 39.50 18.32
C THR A 506 -11.97 38.17 19.06
N SER A 507 -11.94 38.20 20.40
CA SER A 507 -12.07 37.00 21.22
C SER A 507 -13.53 36.52 21.32
N LEU A 508 -13.70 35.23 21.63
CA LEU A 508 -15.01 34.65 21.87
C LEU A 508 -15.71 35.35 23.06
N LEU A 509 -14.97 35.74 24.10
CA LEU A 509 -15.53 36.45 25.25
C LEU A 509 -16.13 37.80 24.84
N GLU A 510 -15.43 38.60 24.05
CA GLU A 510 -15.94 39.90 23.55
C GLU A 510 -17.20 39.73 22.69
N ALA A 511 -17.22 38.73 21.80
CA ALA A 511 -18.37 38.42 20.94
C ALA A 511 -19.60 37.85 21.69
N LEU A 512 -19.41 37.34 22.90
CA LEU A 512 -20.49 36.92 23.80
C LEU A 512 -20.97 38.08 24.69
N GLN A 513 -20.08 38.97 25.14
CA GLN A 513 -20.41 40.10 26.01
C GLN A 513 -21.30 41.17 25.34
N THR A 514 -21.30 41.25 24.01
CA THR A 514 -22.21 42.14 23.24
C THR A 514 -23.67 41.68 23.26
N ARG A 515 -23.98 40.47 23.74
CA ARG A 515 -25.28 39.81 23.60
C ARG A 515 -26.07 39.81 24.91
N SER A 516 -27.08 40.67 25.01
CA SER A 516 -27.95 40.75 26.21
C SER A 516 -28.62 39.43 26.57
N GLU A 517 -28.97 38.59 25.59
CA GLU A 517 -29.53 37.26 25.84
C GLU A 517 -28.57 36.29 26.58
N ILE A 518 -27.29 36.65 26.70
CA ILE A 518 -26.28 35.99 27.55
C ILE A 518 -26.08 36.76 28.86
N THR A 519 -25.82 38.07 28.78
CA THR A 519 -25.45 38.88 29.96
C THR A 519 -26.62 39.17 30.91
N ASP A 520 -27.87 39.01 30.47
CA ASP A 520 -29.08 38.96 31.31
C ASP A 520 -29.27 37.59 32.03
N LYS A 521 -28.34 36.63 31.87
CA LYS A 521 -28.48 35.24 32.34
C LYS A 521 -27.25 34.70 33.10
N ILE A 522 -26.05 35.11 32.71
CA ILE A 522 -24.76 34.67 33.26
C ILE A 522 -23.90 35.92 33.52
N SER A 523 -23.17 35.96 34.65
CA SER A 523 -22.34 37.14 34.99
C SER A 523 -21.10 37.24 34.10
N ASN A 524 -20.49 38.43 34.02
CA ASN A 524 -19.25 38.61 33.25
C ASN A 524 -18.09 37.75 33.78
N GLU A 525 -18.04 37.53 35.09
CA GLU A 525 -17.05 36.72 35.78
C GLU A 525 -17.24 35.22 35.45
N GLU A 526 -18.49 34.74 35.45
CA GLU A 526 -18.85 33.38 35.11
C GLU A 526 -18.64 33.09 33.61
N LEU A 527 -19.05 34.02 32.73
CA LEU A 527 -18.81 33.95 31.28
C LEU A 527 -17.31 33.96 30.95
N SER A 528 -16.53 34.80 31.64
CA SER A 528 -15.06 34.82 31.52
C SER A 528 -14.44 33.50 32.02
N SER A 529 -14.98 32.92 33.09
CA SER A 529 -14.53 31.62 33.61
C SER A 529 -14.81 30.47 32.63
N LEU A 530 -15.94 30.48 31.91
CA LEU A 530 -16.24 29.52 30.84
C LEU A 530 -15.32 29.69 29.62
N CYS A 531 -14.86 30.92 29.34
CA CYS A 531 -13.96 31.24 28.24
C CYS A 531 -12.45 31.01 28.54
N ASP A 532 -12.01 30.82 29.79
CA ASP A 532 -10.62 30.43 30.08
C ASP A 532 -10.43 28.92 29.84
N ALA A 533 -9.69 28.61 28.77
CA ALA A 533 -9.26 27.26 28.41
C ALA A 533 -8.57 26.45 29.53
N LYS A 534 -8.03 27.07 30.60
CA LYS A 534 -7.52 26.33 31.78
C LYS A 534 -8.63 25.61 32.57
N ASN A 535 -9.86 26.11 32.52
CA ASN A 535 -10.95 25.59 33.33
C ASN A 535 -11.62 24.34 32.72
N TYR A 536 -11.42 24.09 31.42
CA TYR A 536 -12.06 23.00 30.68
C TYR A 536 -11.12 21.81 30.38
N LEU A 537 -10.31 21.42 31.36
CA LEU A 537 -9.37 20.28 31.26
C LEU A 537 -10.02 18.89 31.52
N GLY A 538 -11.32 18.88 31.86
CA GLY A 538 -12.10 17.67 32.13
C GLY A 538 -11.42 16.71 33.12
N SER A 539 -11.42 15.42 32.79
CA SER A 539 -10.83 14.38 33.65
C SER A 539 -9.33 14.13 33.44
N CYS A 540 -8.60 14.96 32.67
CA CYS A 540 -7.17 14.74 32.37
C CYS A 540 -6.34 14.45 33.63
N GLY A 541 -6.45 15.31 34.64
CA GLY A 541 -5.73 15.17 35.90
C GLY A 541 -6.20 14.01 36.80
N LEU A 542 -7.34 13.38 36.53
CA LEU A 542 -7.77 12.15 37.22
C LEU A 542 -7.25 10.91 36.49
N MET A 543 -7.28 10.90 35.15
CA MET A 543 -6.76 9.81 34.33
C MET A 543 -5.27 9.57 34.56
N VAL A 544 -4.47 10.64 34.69
CA VAL A 544 -3.03 10.54 35.04
C VAL A 544 -2.79 9.74 36.33
N ARG A 545 -3.59 9.98 37.39
CA ARG A 545 -3.45 9.25 38.66
C ARG A 545 -3.78 7.76 38.50
N HIS A 546 -4.69 7.40 37.60
CA HIS A 546 -5.05 6.01 37.36
C HIS A 546 -3.95 5.26 36.58
N SER A 547 -3.25 5.91 35.65
CA SER A 547 -2.09 5.32 34.98
C SER A 547 -0.88 5.11 35.90
N ASP A 548 -0.73 5.90 36.97
CA ASP A 548 0.24 5.65 38.03
C ASP A 548 -0.12 4.41 38.87
N LEU A 549 -1.40 4.30 39.26
CA LEU A 549 -1.90 3.21 40.12
C LEU A 549 -1.96 1.84 39.41
N ALA A 550 -1.90 1.81 38.08
CA ALA A 550 -1.82 0.58 37.28
C ALA A 550 -0.40 -0.01 37.17
N SER A 551 0.60 0.56 37.85
CA SER A 551 1.98 0.04 37.82
C SER A 551 2.07 -1.32 38.55
N PRO A 552 2.62 -2.38 37.93
CA PRO A 552 2.70 -3.72 38.55
C PRO A 552 3.63 -3.79 39.78
N THR A 553 4.31 -2.68 40.12
CA THR A 553 5.14 -2.54 41.32
C THR A 553 4.35 -2.31 42.60
N ASN A 554 3.02 -2.08 42.54
CA ASN A 554 2.23 -1.70 43.71
C ASN A 554 0.85 -2.41 43.72
N PRO A 555 0.76 -3.67 44.18
CA PRO A 555 -0.49 -4.42 44.21
C PRO A 555 -1.45 -3.90 45.29
N VAL A 556 -2.27 -2.92 44.92
CA VAL A 556 -3.35 -2.42 45.79
C VAL A 556 -4.37 -3.54 46.02
N SER A 557 -4.57 -3.95 47.28
CA SER A 557 -5.50 -5.02 47.63
C SER A 557 -6.93 -4.67 47.22
N CYS A 558 -7.59 -5.57 46.49
CA CYS A 558 -8.97 -5.39 46.00
C CYS A 558 -10.01 -5.62 47.12
N SER A 559 -9.94 -4.78 48.17
CA SER A 559 -10.69 -4.95 49.43
C SER A 559 -11.31 -3.66 49.98
N SER A 560 -11.13 -2.51 49.30
CA SER A 560 -11.62 -1.19 49.75
C SER A 560 -12.60 -0.49 48.79
N TRP A 561 -12.97 -1.12 47.68
CA TRP A 561 -14.06 -0.64 46.82
C TRP A 561 -15.43 -0.96 47.44
N LYS A 562 -15.94 -0.06 48.29
CA LYS A 562 -17.36 -0.05 48.63
C LYS A 562 -18.17 0.36 47.39
N PRO A 563 -19.20 -0.39 46.96
CA PRO A 563 -20.07 0.04 45.88
C PRO A 563 -20.95 1.21 46.34
N TYR A 564 -20.94 2.31 45.59
CA TYR A 564 -21.95 3.37 45.73
C TYR A 564 -23.28 2.85 45.18
N THR A 565 -24.14 2.34 46.06
CA THR A 565 -25.42 1.70 45.73
C THR A 565 -26.53 2.18 46.65
N GLU A 566 -26.78 3.49 46.63
CA GLU A 566 -28.02 4.08 47.15
C GLU A 566 -28.62 4.99 46.07
N GLY A 567 -29.95 4.99 45.94
CA GLY A 567 -30.65 5.90 45.04
C GLY A 567 -30.99 5.39 43.64
N LEU A 568 -31.58 4.19 43.51
CA LEU A 568 -32.68 3.89 42.56
C LEU A 568 -33.23 2.47 42.78
N THR A 569 -34.42 2.37 43.38
CA THR A 569 -35.16 1.09 43.55
C THR A 569 -36.00 0.75 42.30
N PRO A 570 -36.25 -0.53 42.00
CA PRO A 570 -36.80 -0.96 40.72
C PRO A 570 -38.32 -0.91 40.64
N LEU A 571 -38.85 -0.90 39.43
CA LEU A 571 -40.27 -1.17 39.14
C LEU A 571 -40.41 -2.03 37.88
N SER A 572 -41.07 -3.18 38.03
CA SER A 572 -41.20 -4.21 36.99
C SER A 572 -42.66 -4.36 36.54
N CYS A 573 -42.91 -4.25 35.24
CA CYS A 573 -44.01 -4.87 34.48
C CYS A 573 -43.57 -4.84 32.99
N ALA A 574 -43.66 -5.87 32.15
CA ALA A 574 -44.74 -6.85 31.93
C ALA A 574 -46.00 -6.24 31.30
N LEU A 575 -46.16 -6.37 29.97
CA LEU A 575 -47.44 -6.58 29.27
C LEU A 575 -47.23 -6.93 27.79
N GLY A 576 -48.28 -7.46 27.16
CA GLY A 576 -48.31 -7.92 25.76
C GLY A 576 -48.97 -6.93 24.77
N PRO A 577 -49.26 -7.37 23.53
CA PRO A 577 -49.59 -6.48 22.40
C PRO A 577 -51.10 -6.22 22.20
N ALA A 578 -51.44 -5.04 21.65
CA ALA A 578 -52.71 -4.80 20.95
C ALA A 578 -52.64 -3.59 19.98
N THR A 579 -53.47 -3.69 18.94
CA THR A 579 -53.66 -2.90 17.71
C THR A 579 -54.28 -1.50 17.86
N THR A 580 -54.45 -0.82 16.70
CA THR A 580 -55.48 0.22 16.38
C THR A 580 -55.39 1.60 17.08
N SER A 581 -55.81 2.75 16.51
CA SER A 581 -56.28 3.11 15.15
C SER A 581 -56.51 4.63 15.01
N CYS A 582 -56.33 5.20 13.80
CA CYS A 582 -57.06 6.39 13.26
C CYS A 582 -56.91 7.76 13.99
N THR A 583 -57.22 8.95 13.44
CA THR A 583 -57.28 9.53 12.07
C THR A 583 -57.42 11.07 12.18
N ASP A 584 -56.98 11.82 11.15
CA ASP A 584 -57.56 13.10 10.65
C ASP A 584 -57.53 14.39 11.54
N ARG A 585 -56.87 15.47 11.08
CA ARG A 585 -57.53 16.69 10.54
C ARG A 585 -56.64 17.90 10.14
N SER A 586 -56.60 18.14 8.83
CA SER A 586 -56.82 19.42 8.10
C SER A 586 -56.58 20.82 8.74
N SER A 587 -55.63 21.56 8.13
CA SER A 587 -55.77 22.92 7.53
C SER A 587 -56.19 24.17 8.34
N SER A 588 -55.28 25.17 8.39
CA SER A 588 -55.51 26.58 7.97
C SER A 588 -54.16 27.35 8.01
N GLY A 589 -53.93 28.48 7.33
CA GLY A 589 -54.81 29.20 6.39
C GLY A 589 -54.77 30.73 6.57
N GLY A 590 -53.59 31.37 6.59
CA GLY A 590 -53.45 32.82 6.81
C GLY A 590 -52.44 33.48 5.88
N ARG A 591 -52.78 34.65 5.31
CA ARG A 591 -51.94 35.39 4.34
C ARG A 591 -52.02 36.89 4.64
N CYS A 592 -50.89 37.54 4.93
CA CYS A 592 -50.81 38.99 5.08
C CYS A 592 -49.84 39.60 4.05
N ARG A 593 -50.24 40.72 3.45
CA ARG A 593 -49.42 41.60 2.62
C ARG A 593 -49.37 42.97 3.28
N HIS A 594 -48.24 43.66 3.27
CA HIS A 594 -48.10 45.13 3.17
C HIS A 594 -46.64 45.44 2.83
N THR A 595 -46.32 45.75 1.57
CA THR A 595 -46.14 47.10 1.01
C THR A 595 -45.00 47.91 1.65
N VAL A 596 -43.88 48.01 0.92
CA VAL A 596 -42.77 48.96 1.18
C VAL A 596 -42.74 49.99 0.03
N PRO A 597 -42.73 51.31 0.30
CA PRO A 597 -42.57 52.35 -0.72
C PRO A 597 -41.12 52.50 -1.21
N GLN A 598 -40.92 53.12 -2.38
CA GLN A 598 -39.59 53.29 -2.97
C GLN A 598 -38.82 54.54 -2.50
N ARG A 599 -37.48 54.40 -2.50
CA ARG A 599 -36.42 55.42 -2.63
C ARG A 599 -36.29 56.51 -1.56
N GLY A 600 -35.15 56.45 -0.87
CA GLY A 600 -34.37 57.61 -0.46
C GLY A 600 -32.89 57.30 -0.73
N GLU A 601 -32.25 58.00 -1.66
CA GLU A 601 -30.85 57.76 -2.06
C GLU A 601 -29.90 58.62 -1.22
N VAL A 602 -28.85 57.99 -0.67
CA VAL A 602 -27.70 58.68 -0.05
C VAL A 602 -26.43 58.04 -0.57
N GLN A 603 -25.46 58.86 -0.98
CA GLN A 603 -24.31 58.44 -1.77
C GLN A 603 -23.21 57.80 -0.90
N TYR A 604 -22.73 56.62 -1.32
CA TYR A 604 -21.40 56.15 -0.98
C TYR A 604 -20.39 56.64 -2.03
N LYS A 605 -19.16 56.96 -1.61
CA LYS A 605 -18.04 57.10 -2.56
C LYS A 605 -17.58 55.71 -2.99
N ALA A 606 -17.80 55.38 -4.25
CA ALA A 606 -17.36 54.14 -4.86
C ALA A 606 -15.99 54.33 -5.53
N ASP A 607 -14.92 53.93 -4.83
CA ASP A 607 -13.55 53.86 -5.38
C ASP A 607 -12.86 52.50 -5.08
N PHE A 608 -13.52 51.58 -4.36
CA PHE A 608 -13.03 50.22 -4.04
C PHE A 608 -14.09 49.11 -4.16
N PHE A 609 -15.30 49.45 -4.62
CA PHE A 609 -16.37 48.50 -4.94
C PHE A 609 -16.82 48.68 -6.40
N ASP A 610 -15.86 48.65 -7.33
CA ASP A 610 -16.16 48.18 -8.68
C ASP A 610 -15.99 46.66 -8.70
N THR A 611 -17.10 45.95 -8.51
CA THR A 611 -17.38 44.66 -9.12
C THR A 611 -18.84 44.30 -8.87
N ASP A 612 -19.54 43.84 -9.90
CA ASP A 612 -20.85 43.24 -9.73
C ASP A 612 -20.80 42.12 -8.67
N PHE A 613 -21.80 42.05 -7.79
CA PHE A 613 -22.21 40.76 -7.27
C PHE A 613 -22.68 39.92 -8.45
N ARG A 614 -21.75 39.16 -9.05
CA ARG A 614 -22.03 38.23 -10.15
C ARG A 614 -22.91 37.10 -9.63
N GLU A 615 -24.21 37.35 -9.63
CA GLU A 615 -25.26 36.37 -9.40
C GLU A 615 -24.93 35.10 -10.18
N ARG A 616 -24.83 33.96 -9.48
CA ARG A 616 -24.32 32.71 -10.05
C ARG A 616 -25.32 32.16 -11.06
N LYS A 617 -25.22 32.65 -12.30
CA LYS A 617 -26.08 32.28 -13.43
C LYS A 617 -26.19 30.76 -13.49
N LEU A 618 -27.42 30.27 -13.36
CA LEU A 618 -27.72 28.84 -13.40
C LEU A 618 -27.28 28.29 -14.76
N ILE A 619 -26.31 27.39 -14.75
CA ILE A 619 -25.90 26.68 -15.96
C ILE A 619 -26.86 25.49 -16.11
N THR A 620 -27.60 25.45 -17.22
CA THR A 620 -28.57 24.37 -17.50
C THR A 620 -27.94 23.21 -18.26
N ASP A 621 -26.91 23.49 -19.05
CA ASP A 621 -26.17 22.55 -19.91
C ASP A 621 -25.06 21.85 -19.11
N PRO A 622 -25.13 20.53 -18.88
CA PRO A 622 -24.10 19.79 -18.14
C PRO A 622 -22.72 19.78 -18.80
N GLN A 623 -22.59 20.08 -20.10
CA GLN A 623 -21.28 20.13 -20.78
C GLN A 623 -20.54 21.45 -20.53
N LYS A 624 -21.24 22.49 -20.06
CA LYS A 624 -20.71 23.85 -19.82
C LYS A 624 -20.57 24.23 -18.35
N VAL A 625 -20.73 23.27 -17.44
CA VAL A 625 -20.51 23.51 -16.00
C VAL A 625 -19.02 23.61 -15.72
N PHE A 626 -18.61 24.48 -14.80
CA PHE A 626 -17.25 24.44 -14.28
C PHE A 626 -17.14 23.39 -13.16
N HIS A 627 -18.22 23.20 -12.39
CA HIS A 627 -18.37 22.12 -11.42
C HIS A 627 -19.86 21.79 -11.23
N TYR A 628 -20.23 20.55 -10.90
CA TYR A 628 -21.63 20.11 -10.74
C TYR A 628 -22.50 21.07 -9.89
N THR A 629 -21.93 21.74 -8.89
CA THR A 629 -22.62 22.76 -8.08
C THR A 629 -23.18 23.97 -8.85
N ASP A 630 -22.71 24.26 -10.06
CA ASP A 630 -23.26 25.34 -10.91
C ASP A 630 -24.71 25.04 -11.37
N LEU A 631 -25.11 23.77 -11.32
CA LEU A 631 -26.43 23.26 -11.69
C LEU A 631 -27.49 23.45 -10.59
N GLN A 632 -27.07 23.74 -9.34
CA GLN A 632 -27.92 23.94 -8.15
C GLN A 632 -29.04 22.88 -7.96
N ARG A 633 -28.75 21.60 -8.25
CA ARG A 633 -29.74 20.50 -8.26
C ARG A 633 -30.10 19.97 -6.87
N LEU A 634 -31.36 19.55 -6.71
CA LEU A 634 -31.89 18.92 -5.50
C LEU A 634 -31.73 17.38 -5.48
N LYS A 635 -31.64 16.73 -6.65
CA LYS A 635 -31.29 15.31 -6.78
C LYS A 635 -29.77 15.15 -7.01
N PRO A 636 -29.15 14.01 -6.67
CA PRO A 636 -27.74 13.73 -6.93
C PRO A 636 -27.43 13.35 -8.40
N THR A 637 -28.47 13.24 -9.25
CA THR A 637 -28.44 12.86 -10.66
C THR A 637 -28.54 14.08 -11.59
N ARG A 638 -28.63 13.87 -12.91
CA ARG A 638 -28.96 14.95 -13.85
C ARG A 638 -30.47 15.14 -13.95
N ALA A 639 -30.93 16.34 -14.34
CA ALA A 639 -32.35 16.73 -14.26
C ALA A 639 -33.30 15.90 -15.15
N ASN A 640 -32.74 15.24 -16.16
CA ASN A 640 -33.40 14.37 -17.13
C ASN A 640 -33.08 12.87 -16.91
N ASP A 641 -32.44 12.51 -15.78
CA ASP A 641 -32.25 11.13 -15.34
C ASP A 641 -33.57 10.65 -14.70
N PRO A 642 -34.28 9.67 -15.30
CA PRO A 642 -35.63 9.29 -14.88
C PRO A 642 -35.67 8.41 -13.63
N TYR A 643 -34.52 7.94 -13.14
CA TYR A 643 -34.43 6.93 -12.08
C TYR A 643 -33.99 7.51 -10.72
N ASP A 644 -34.29 6.74 -9.68
CA ASP A 644 -33.80 6.94 -8.32
C ASP A 644 -32.79 5.84 -7.95
N TYR A 645 -31.82 6.20 -7.11
CA TYR A 645 -30.60 5.41 -6.88
C TYR A 645 -30.22 5.38 -5.40
N GLN A 646 -29.53 4.32 -4.99
CA GLN A 646 -28.88 4.21 -3.68
C GLN A 646 -27.47 4.82 -3.77
N ALA A 647 -27.06 5.60 -2.78
CA ALA A 647 -25.78 6.32 -2.79
C ALA A 647 -24.72 5.65 -1.90
N GLY A 648 -23.46 5.70 -2.32
CA GLY A 648 -22.29 5.36 -1.49
C GLY A 648 -21.53 4.11 -1.93
N TRP A 649 -20.26 4.33 -2.26
CA TRP A 649 -19.26 3.33 -2.61
C TRP A 649 -18.98 2.32 -1.48
N GLY A 650 -18.71 1.07 -1.84
CA GLY A 650 -18.24 0.02 -0.91
C GLY A 650 -19.30 -0.53 0.05
N ASN A 651 -20.50 0.06 0.06
CA ASN A 651 -21.65 -0.44 0.83
C ASN A 651 -22.10 -1.83 0.35
N ARG A 652 -22.72 -2.60 1.25
CA ARG A 652 -23.62 -3.69 0.87
C ARG A 652 -25.03 -3.10 0.78
N HIS A 653 -25.48 -2.85 -0.44
CA HIS A 653 -26.81 -2.31 -0.73
C HIS A 653 -27.87 -3.41 -0.69
N GLN A 654 -29.14 -3.02 -0.56
CA GLN A 654 -30.28 -3.95 -0.66
C GLN A 654 -31.45 -3.25 -1.34
N SER A 655 -32.20 -3.96 -2.18
CA SER A 655 -33.28 -3.35 -2.94
C SER A 655 -34.43 -4.31 -3.21
N GLU A 656 -35.65 -3.77 -3.27
CA GLU A 656 -36.90 -4.52 -3.35
C GLU A 656 -37.91 -3.77 -4.23
N VAL A 657 -38.50 -4.46 -5.21
CA VAL A 657 -39.69 -4.02 -5.94
C VAL A 657 -40.92 -4.12 -5.02
N ILE A 658 -41.00 -5.20 -4.25
CA ILE A 658 -42.07 -5.47 -3.28
C ILE A 658 -41.45 -5.47 -1.87
N PRO A 659 -41.74 -4.48 -1.01
CA PRO A 659 -41.13 -4.37 0.31
C PRO A 659 -41.31 -5.62 1.20
N GLY A 660 -40.23 -6.08 1.80
CA GLY A 660 -40.18 -7.33 2.55
C GLY A 660 -40.24 -8.58 1.68
N THR A 661 -39.71 -8.55 0.46
CA THR A 661 -39.37 -9.77 -0.31
C THR A 661 -38.14 -10.45 0.29
N LEU A 662 -37.18 -9.66 0.75
CA LEU A 662 -35.89 -10.11 1.26
C LEU A 662 -36.06 -11.02 2.50
N PRO A 663 -35.41 -12.20 2.52
CA PRO A 663 -35.41 -13.07 3.69
C PRO A 663 -34.64 -12.43 4.86
N VAL A 664 -35.29 -12.32 6.01
CA VAL A 664 -34.68 -11.79 7.24
C VAL A 664 -33.69 -12.80 7.82
N ALA A 665 -32.47 -12.34 8.11
CA ALA A 665 -31.40 -13.08 8.79
C ALA A 665 -30.88 -14.37 8.12
N GLN A 666 -31.19 -14.59 6.84
CA GLN A 666 -30.69 -15.71 6.04
C GLN A 666 -30.60 -15.32 4.56
N ASN A 667 -29.71 -15.94 3.78
CA ASN A 667 -29.58 -15.63 2.35
C ASN A 667 -30.38 -16.57 1.45
N ASN A 668 -30.64 -17.81 1.88
CA ASN A 668 -31.32 -18.82 1.06
C ASN A 668 -32.33 -19.61 1.92
N PRO A 669 -33.58 -19.14 2.06
CA PRO A 669 -34.62 -19.87 2.77
C PRO A 669 -35.07 -21.11 1.97
N GLN A 670 -35.68 -22.08 2.66
CA GLN A 670 -36.26 -23.26 1.99
C GLN A 670 -37.42 -22.90 1.03
N GLU A 671 -38.11 -21.80 1.31
CA GLU A 671 -39.14 -21.20 0.46
C GLU A 671 -38.90 -19.68 0.46
N VAL A 672 -38.62 -19.10 -0.71
CA VAL A 672 -38.53 -17.64 -0.86
C VAL A 672 -39.95 -17.08 -0.97
N ARG A 673 -40.17 -15.87 -0.45
CA ARG A 673 -41.45 -15.16 -0.62
C ARG A 673 -41.83 -15.07 -2.10
N PHE A 674 -43.12 -15.17 -2.37
CA PHE A 674 -43.71 -15.17 -3.71
C PHE A 674 -43.27 -16.32 -4.65
N GLY A 675 -42.60 -17.36 -4.12
CA GLY A 675 -42.16 -18.51 -4.92
C GLY A 675 -40.93 -18.23 -5.79
N LEU A 676 -40.16 -17.19 -5.45
CA LEU A 676 -38.94 -16.80 -6.14
C LEU A 676 -37.80 -17.81 -5.94
N TYR A 677 -36.76 -17.68 -6.76
CA TYR A 677 -35.53 -18.46 -6.66
C TYR A 677 -34.40 -17.57 -6.13
N THR A 678 -33.70 -18.06 -5.11
CA THR A 678 -32.44 -17.48 -4.64
C THR A 678 -31.33 -17.82 -5.63
N GLU A 679 -30.63 -16.80 -6.13
CA GLU A 679 -29.44 -16.94 -6.96
C GLU A 679 -28.30 -16.10 -6.38
N GLY A 680 -27.04 -16.53 -6.54
CA GLY A 680 -25.89 -15.88 -5.89
C GLY A 680 -24.72 -15.68 -6.84
N ILE A 681 -24.32 -14.43 -7.03
CA ILE A 681 -23.08 -14.06 -7.74
C ILE A 681 -21.98 -13.86 -6.69
N THR A 682 -20.84 -14.54 -6.88
CA THR A 682 -19.65 -14.43 -6.01
C THR A 682 -18.44 -14.00 -6.83
N TYR A 683 -17.78 -12.94 -6.37
CA TYR A 683 -16.60 -12.36 -7.00
C TYR A 683 -15.29 -12.78 -6.35
N SER A 684 -15.31 -12.81 -5.02
CA SER A 684 -14.19 -13.22 -4.18
C SER A 684 -14.23 -14.72 -3.88
N ALA A 685 -13.08 -15.33 -3.64
CA ALA A 685 -13.03 -16.68 -3.07
C ALA A 685 -13.76 -16.75 -1.72
N PHE A 686 -14.29 -17.92 -1.35
CA PHE A 686 -15.01 -18.14 -0.09
C PHE A 686 -14.23 -17.69 1.16
N ALA A 687 -12.91 -17.92 1.16
CA ALA A 687 -12.02 -17.57 2.26
C ALA A 687 -11.51 -16.10 2.24
N ALA A 688 -12.01 -15.25 1.33
CA ALA A 688 -11.57 -13.86 1.24
C ALA A 688 -11.90 -13.05 2.52
N PRO A 689 -11.00 -12.17 2.99
CA PRO A 689 -11.26 -11.30 4.14
C PRO A 689 -12.54 -10.48 3.95
N ARG A 690 -13.28 -10.19 5.03
CA ARG A 690 -14.61 -9.55 4.96
C ARG A 690 -14.65 -8.26 4.13
N ALA A 691 -13.60 -7.44 4.18
CA ALA A 691 -13.49 -6.19 3.41
C ALA A 691 -13.33 -6.43 1.90
N HIS A 692 -12.81 -7.59 1.50
CA HIS A 692 -12.65 -8.05 0.13
C HIS A 692 -13.63 -9.19 -0.21
N ASN A 693 -14.73 -9.31 0.54
CA ASN A 693 -15.76 -10.32 0.28
C ASN A 693 -16.86 -9.72 -0.60
N TYR A 694 -16.82 -10.07 -1.88
CA TYR A 694 -17.66 -9.49 -2.93
C TYR A 694 -18.69 -10.53 -3.37
N SER A 695 -19.96 -10.26 -3.09
CA SER A 695 -21.07 -11.17 -3.33
C SER A 695 -22.42 -10.43 -3.38
N THR A 696 -23.34 -10.93 -4.21
CA THR A 696 -24.73 -10.46 -4.28
C THR A 696 -25.68 -11.64 -4.35
N TYR A 697 -26.73 -11.61 -3.53
CA TYR A 697 -27.87 -12.52 -3.59
C TYR A 697 -29.03 -11.84 -4.29
N MET A 698 -29.70 -12.59 -5.16
CA MET A 698 -30.76 -12.16 -6.07
C MET A 698 -31.98 -13.05 -5.85
N TYR A 699 -33.17 -12.49 -5.89
CA TYR A 699 -34.44 -13.20 -5.70
C TYR A 699 -35.32 -12.96 -6.92
N ARG A 700 -35.32 -13.93 -7.83
CA ARG A 700 -35.81 -13.81 -9.21
C ARG A 700 -36.89 -14.83 -9.55
N CYS A 701 -37.71 -14.55 -10.55
CA CYS A 701 -38.86 -15.37 -10.92
C CYS A 701 -38.48 -16.72 -11.56
N ARG A 702 -37.34 -16.78 -12.28
CA ARG A 702 -36.72 -18.00 -12.80
C ARG A 702 -35.19 -17.93 -12.68
N PRO A 703 -34.50 -19.03 -12.34
CA PRO A 703 -33.03 -19.05 -12.32
C PRO A 703 -32.42 -18.73 -13.68
N ALA A 704 -31.29 -18.02 -13.71
CA ALA A 704 -30.53 -17.71 -14.93
C ALA A 704 -30.13 -18.97 -15.73
N ALA A 705 -30.06 -20.13 -15.07
CA ALA A 705 -29.78 -21.44 -15.65
C ALA A 705 -30.94 -22.03 -16.48
N ALA A 706 -32.14 -21.44 -16.47
CA ALA A 706 -33.34 -21.97 -17.13
C ALA A 706 -33.39 -21.68 -18.66
N HIS A 707 -32.30 -21.92 -19.39
CA HIS A 707 -32.16 -21.61 -20.81
C HIS A 707 -32.05 -22.86 -21.71
N GLN A 708 -32.29 -22.68 -23.01
CA GLN A 708 -32.36 -23.74 -24.02
C GLN A 708 -30.96 -24.16 -24.56
N GLY A 709 -29.93 -24.15 -23.70
CA GLY A 709 -28.54 -24.38 -24.10
C GLY A 709 -27.88 -23.16 -24.76
N TYR A 710 -26.72 -23.39 -25.38
CA TYR A 710 -25.89 -22.39 -26.09
C TYR A 710 -25.90 -22.65 -27.60
N ILE A 711 -25.88 -21.57 -28.39
CA ILE A 711 -25.76 -21.57 -29.85
C ILE A 711 -24.64 -20.60 -30.30
N PRO A 712 -24.03 -20.81 -31.48
CA PRO A 712 -23.16 -19.81 -32.09
C PRO A 712 -23.86 -18.45 -32.26
N PHE A 713 -23.12 -17.36 -32.13
CA PHE A 713 -23.61 -16.01 -32.40
C PHE A 713 -22.72 -15.34 -33.43
N GLU A 714 -23.25 -15.14 -34.64
CA GLU A 714 -22.62 -14.28 -35.64
C GLU A 714 -22.92 -12.82 -35.29
N SER A 715 -21.90 -11.97 -35.35
CA SER A 715 -21.94 -10.57 -34.93
C SER A 715 -21.10 -9.72 -35.86
N LYS A 716 -21.48 -8.44 -36.02
CA LYS A 716 -20.66 -7.42 -36.71
C LYS A 716 -19.50 -6.88 -35.85
N SER A 717 -19.40 -7.30 -34.59
CA SER A 717 -18.38 -6.87 -33.64
C SER A 717 -16.96 -7.29 -34.06
N ASN A 718 -15.98 -6.40 -33.86
CA ASN A 718 -14.56 -6.71 -34.11
C ASN A 718 -13.86 -6.98 -32.78
N ILE A 719 -14.13 -8.14 -32.17
CA ILE A 719 -13.58 -8.53 -30.88
C ILE A 719 -12.27 -9.30 -31.06
N THR A 720 -11.23 -8.90 -30.32
CA THR A 720 -9.96 -9.62 -30.21
C THR A 720 -9.33 -9.29 -28.86
N ASN A 721 -9.30 -10.29 -27.95
CA ASN A 721 -8.92 -10.10 -26.54
C ASN A 721 -7.62 -10.83 -26.12
N CYS A 722 -7.02 -11.64 -26.98
CA CYS A 722 -5.71 -12.25 -26.71
C CYS A 722 -4.62 -11.26 -27.10
N PHE A 723 -4.12 -10.47 -26.16
CA PHE A 723 -3.07 -9.47 -26.36
C PHE A 723 -1.70 -10.02 -25.97
N LEU A 724 -1.35 -11.13 -26.61
CA LEU A 724 -0.03 -11.76 -26.58
C LEU A 724 0.64 -11.59 -27.95
N SER A 725 1.95 -11.36 -27.97
CA SER A 725 2.72 -11.11 -29.21
C SER A 725 2.76 -12.29 -30.21
N ILE A 726 2.18 -13.44 -29.84
CA ILE A 726 1.98 -14.61 -30.72
C ILE A 726 0.68 -14.52 -31.55
N ASN A 727 -0.26 -13.63 -31.19
CA ASN A 727 -1.50 -13.43 -31.95
C ASN A 727 -1.24 -12.47 -33.14
N PRO A 728 -1.31 -12.94 -34.41
CA PRO A 728 -0.96 -12.13 -35.58
C PRO A 728 -1.95 -10.98 -35.88
N ARG A 729 -3.10 -10.92 -35.20
CA ARG A 729 -4.10 -9.85 -35.37
C ARG A 729 -3.83 -8.61 -34.49
N VAL A 730 -2.82 -8.64 -33.63
CA VAL A 730 -2.45 -7.52 -32.75
C VAL A 730 -0.98 -7.14 -32.92
N GLU A 731 -0.66 -5.85 -32.81
CA GLU A 731 0.71 -5.34 -33.07
C GLU A 731 1.01 -4.11 -32.21
N THR A 732 2.26 -3.88 -31.84
CA THR A 732 2.70 -2.64 -31.20
C THR A 732 2.65 -1.47 -32.17
N LEU A 733 2.18 -0.30 -31.73
CA LEU A 733 2.43 0.96 -32.44
C LEU A 733 3.73 1.58 -31.90
N PRO A 734 4.77 1.82 -32.74
CA PRO A 734 6.06 2.36 -32.30
C PRO A 734 6.09 3.90 -32.23
N GLU A 735 5.11 4.56 -32.83
CA GLU A 735 4.89 6.00 -32.81
C GLU A 735 3.56 6.31 -32.12
N GLN A 736 3.28 7.61 -31.85
CA GLN A 736 1.92 8.03 -31.53
C GLN A 736 0.94 7.70 -32.67
N ALA A 737 -0.32 7.51 -32.31
CA ALA A 737 -1.43 7.45 -33.25
C ALA A 737 -2.61 8.26 -32.72
N GLU A 738 -3.32 8.93 -33.62
CA GLU A 738 -4.59 9.60 -33.33
C GLU A 738 -5.69 9.01 -34.23
N TRP A 739 -6.91 8.92 -33.69
CA TRP A 739 -8.10 8.46 -34.38
C TRP A 739 -9.09 9.62 -34.43
N ARG A 740 -9.54 9.96 -35.64
CA ARG A 740 -10.70 10.83 -35.84
C ARG A 740 -11.97 10.15 -35.28
N PRO A 741 -13.08 10.87 -35.08
CA PRO A 741 -14.26 10.30 -34.43
C PRO A 741 -14.77 9.01 -35.09
N PHE A 742 -14.82 7.91 -34.33
CA PHE A 742 -15.15 6.58 -34.85
C PHE A 742 -16.53 6.59 -35.55
N PRO A 743 -16.64 6.01 -36.76
CA PRO A 743 -17.83 6.17 -37.58
C PRO A 743 -19.05 5.52 -36.92
N LEU A 744 -20.16 6.25 -36.91
CA LEU A 744 -21.44 5.72 -36.45
C LEU A 744 -22.00 4.71 -37.48
N PRO A 745 -22.88 3.78 -37.07
CA PRO A 745 -23.64 2.94 -37.98
C PRO A 745 -24.40 3.76 -39.02
N LYS A 746 -24.55 3.20 -40.22
CA LYS A 746 -25.36 3.82 -41.28
C LYS A 746 -26.85 3.66 -40.99
N ASP A 747 -27.65 4.57 -41.53
CA ASP A 747 -29.11 4.59 -41.36
C ASP A 747 -29.83 3.36 -41.97
N ASP A 748 -29.19 2.63 -42.89
CA ASP A 748 -29.70 1.40 -43.51
C ASP A 748 -29.35 0.10 -42.73
N GLU A 749 -28.52 0.19 -41.69
CA GLU A 749 -28.13 -0.94 -40.84
C GLU A 749 -28.76 -0.82 -39.45
N ARG A 750 -29.20 -1.95 -38.85
CA ARG A 750 -29.62 -1.99 -37.43
C ARG A 750 -28.48 -2.56 -36.59
N ILE A 751 -27.81 -1.73 -35.79
CA ILE A 751 -26.67 -2.09 -34.94
C ILE A 751 -27.00 -1.82 -33.48
N ASP A 752 -27.08 -2.89 -32.67
CA ASP A 752 -27.15 -2.82 -31.21
C ASP A 752 -25.79 -3.10 -30.56
N PHE A 753 -25.73 -3.06 -29.23
CA PHE A 753 -24.47 -3.21 -28.48
C PHE A 753 -23.72 -4.53 -28.71
N ALA A 754 -24.40 -5.63 -29.03
CA ALA A 754 -23.76 -6.91 -29.31
C ALA A 754 -23.12 -6.96 -30.72
N ASP A 755 -23.54 -6.08 -31.62
CA ASP A 755 -23.05 -5.94 -33.00
C ASP A 755 -22.07 -4.77 -33.17
N GLY A 756 -22.23 -3.69 -32.39
CA GLY A 756 -21.47 -2.44 -32.50
C GLY A 756 -20.29 -2.28 -31.54
N LEU A 757 -19.84 -3.34 -30.88
CA LEU A 757 -18.70 -3.35 -29.96
C LEU A 757 -17.41 -3.75 -30.70
N HIS A 758 -16.34 -2.95 -30.62
CA HIS A 758 -15.08 -3.25 -31.32
C HIS A 758 -13.88 -3.03 -30.40
N THR A 759 -12.99 -4.03 -30.28
CA THR A 759 -11.79 -3.92 -29.44
C THR A 759 -10.73 -3.10 -30.18
N LEU A 760 -10.20 -2.06 -29.52
CA LEU A 760 -9.16 -1.19 -30.06
C LEU A 760 -7.75 -1.72 -29.74
N ALA A 761 -7.50 -1.99 -28.46
CA ALA A 761 -6.19 -2.38 -27.95
C ALA A 761 -6.30 -3.13 -26.63
N GLY A 762 -5.17 -3.61 -26.12
CA GLY A 762 -5.10 -4.19 -24.78
C GLY A 762 -3.77 -4.83 -24.46
N SER A 763 -3.69 -5.52 -23.34
CA SER A 763 -2.50 -6.24 -22.87
C SER A 763 -2.92 -7.42 -21.99
N GLY A 764 -2.29 -8.59 -22.16
CA GLY A 764 -2.66 -9.80 -21.41
C GLY A 764 -3.75 -10.64 -22.09
N ASP A 765 -4.48 -11.44 -21.30
CA ASP A 765 -5.44 -12.42 -21.83
C ASP A 765 -6.54 -12.76 -20.78
N PRO A 766 -7.84 -12.78 -21.17
CA PRO A 766 -8.94 -13.02 -20.24
C PRO A 766 -8.99 -14.46 -19.68
N ASN A 767 -8.48 -15.45 -20.40
CA ASN A 767 -8.49 -16.86 -19.99
C ASN A 767 -7.64 -17.09 -18.72
N ILE A 768 -6.48 -16.42 -18.62
CA ILE A 768 -5.64 -16.44 -17.42
C ILE A 768 -6.09 -15.42 -16.35
N ARG A 769 -7.14 -14.64 -16.64
CA ARG A 769 -7.63 -13.51 -15.84
C ARG A 769 -6.48 -12.57 -15.44
N GLU A 770 -5.78 -12.04 -16.42
CA GLU A 770 -4.79 -10.99 -16.22
C GLU A 770 -4.70 -10.11 -17.46
N GLY A 771 -5.02 -8.83 -17.31
CA GLY A 771 -4.88 -7.86 -18.39
C GLY A 771 -6.01 -6.86 -18.50
N ILE A 772 -6.01 -6.14 -19.62
CA ILE A 772 -6.87 -5.01 -19.94
C ILE A 772 -7.24 -5.04 -21.42
N ALA A 773 -8.46 -4.63 -21.75
CA ALA A 773 -8.87 -4.29 -23.11
C ALA A 773 -9.55 -2.92 -23.18
N LEU A 774 -9.28 -2.20 -24.27
CA LEU A 774 -9.92 -0.95 -24.65
C LEU A 774 -10.88 -1.21 -25.81
N TYR A 775 -12.08 -0.65 -25.74
CA TYR A 775 -13.10 -0.75 -26.78
C TYR A 775 -13.68 0.61 -27.13
N VAL A 776 -14.23 0.68 -28.34
CA VAL A 776 -15.26 1.65 -28.71
C VAL A 776 -16.57 0.89 -28.94
N TYR A 777 -17.70 1.51 -28.60
CA TYR A 777 -19.02 1.08 -29.08
C TYR A 777 -19.64 2.17 -29.95
N MET A 778 -20.32 1.78 -31.04
CA MET A 778 -21.17 2.66 -31.84
C MET A 778 -22.46 1.93 -32.21
N ILE A 779 -23.61 2.50 -31.83
CA ILE A 779 -24.93 1.87 -32.00
C ILE A 779 -25.96 2.86 -32.56
N ASN A 780 -26.94 2.34 -33.29
CA ASN A 780 -28.13 3.07 -33.75
C ASN A 780 -29.44 2.33 -33.43
N SER A 781 -29.38 1.28 -32.59
CA SER A 781 -30.56 0.56 -32.13
C SER A 781 -30.42 0.04 -30.71
N SER A 782 -31.56 -0.02 -30.01
CA SER A 782 -31.70 -0.68 -28.71
C SER A 782 -31.78 -2.21 -28.87
N MET A 783 -31.36 -2.93 -27.83
CA MET A 783 -31.33 -4.39 -27.79
C MET A 783 -32.75 -4.97 -27.59
N ASP A 784 -33.42 -5.31 -28.68
CA ASP A 784 -34.80 -5.80 -28.75
C ASP A 784 -34.87 -7.30 -28.43
N ARG A 785 -35.40 -7.62 -27.24
CA ARG A 785 -35.39 -8.96 -26.62
C ARG A 785 -34.02 -9.65 -26.67
N ARG A 786 -32.97 -8.83 -26.64
CA ARG A 786 -31.57 -9.26 -26.59
C ARG A 786 -30.91 -8.62 -25.37
N ALA A 787 -30.07 -9.37 -24.66
CA ALA A 787 -29.22 -8.85 -23.59
C ALA A 787 -27.77 -9.32 -23.80
N PHE A 788 -26.83 -8.62 -23.17
CA PHE A 788 -25.41 -8.94 -23.16
C PHE A 788 -24.99 -9.43 -21.76
N CYS A 789 -24.00 -10.30 -21.69
CA CYS A 789 -23.36 -10.74 -20.46
C CYS A 789 -21.86 -10.92 -20.73
N ASN A 790 -20.99 -10.20 -20.02
CA ASN A 790 -19.55 -10.38 -20.15
C ASN A 790 -19.04 -11.33 -19.06
N ALA A 791 -18.42 -12.46 -19.39
CA ALA A 791 -17.84 -13.36 -18.39
C ALA A 791 -16.37 -13.03 -18.04
N ASP A 792 -15.70 -12.25 -18.89
CA ASP A 792 -14.26 -12.05 -18.89
C ASP A 792 -13.80 -11.05 -17.81
N GLY A 793 -14.41 -9.86 -17.75
CA GLY A 793 -13.91 -8.72 -16.96
C GLY A 793 -14.96 -7.64 -16.65
N ASP A 794 -14.59 -6.71 -15.77
CA ASP A 794 -15.47 -5.61 -15.38
C ASP A 794 -15.39 -4.50 -16.44
N PHE A 795 -16.52 -4.14 -17.04
CA PHE A 795 -16.63 -3.06 -18.03
C PHE A 795 -16.85 -1.72 -17.31
N LEU A 796 -15.90 -0.79 -17.43
CA LEU A 796 -16.13 0.64 -17.19
C LEU A 796 -16.51 1.30 -18.52
N ILE A 797 -17.78 1.68 -18.64
CA ILE A 797 -18.39 2.31 -19.81
C ILE A 797 -18.41 3.82 -19.61
N CYS A 798 -17.86 4.58 -20.54
CA CYS A 798 -17.94 6.04 -20.58
C CYS A 798 -18.69 6.50 -21.84
N ALA A 799 -19.81 7.21 -21.65
CA ALA A 799 -20.61 7.72 -22.76
C ALA A 799 -19.99 9.00 -23.37
N GLN A 800 -20.01 9.09 -24.71
CA GLN A 800 -19.48 10.22 -25.48
C GLN A 800 -20.58 10.95 -26.24
N GLN A 801 -21.41 10.22 -26.98
CA GLN A 801 -22.52 10.74 -27.76
C GLN A 801 -23.76 9.87 -27.51
N GLY A 802 -24.93 10.52 -27.46
CA GLY A 802 -26.20 9.88 -27.15
C GLY A 802 -26.38 9.60 -25.66
N ASN A 803 -27.63 9.60 -25.20
CA ASN A 803 -28.00 9.13 -23.86
C ASN A 803 -28.38 7.65 -23.94
N LEU A 804 -28.06 6.90 -22.89
CA LEU A 804 -28.32 5.46 -22.80
C LEU A 804 -29.28 5.15 -21.66
N ASP A 805 -30.20 4.23 -21.91
CA ASP A 805 -31.03 3.59 -20.90
C ASP A 805 -30.49 2.17 -20.65
N ILE A 806 -29.55 2.05 -19.72
CA ILE A 806 -28.89 0.78 -19.40
C ILE A 806 -29.79 0.01 -18.42
N LYS A 807 -30.21 -1.17 -18.83
CA LYS A 807 -31.08 -2.06 -18.03
C LYS A 807 -30.24 -3.22 -17.55
N THR A 808 -30.10 -3.41 -16.24
CA THR A 808 -29.32 -4.52 -15.64
C THR A 808 -30.25 -5.41 -14.81
N GLU A 809 -29.82 -6.64 -14.49
CA GLU A 809 -30.56 -7.52 -13.57
C GLU A 809 -30.90 -6.83 -12.24
N MET A 810 -30.01 -5.98 -11.72
CA MET A 810 -30.18 -5.27 -10.45
C MET A 810 -31.04 -4.00 -10.57
N GLY A 811 -31.46 -3.60 -11.77
CA GLY A 811 -32.26 -2.41 -12.03
C GLY A 811 -31.73 -1.53 -13.16
N LYS A 812 -32.32 -0.34 -13.31
CA LYS A 812 -32.07 0.57 -14.45
C LYS A 812 -31.07 1.68 -14.09
N ILE A 813 -30.26 2.07 -15.06
CA ILE A 813 -29.20 3.08 -14.96
C ILE A 813 -29.24 3.94 -16.23
N PHE A 814 -29.55 5.22 -16.07
CA PHE A 814 -29.46 6.18 -17.17
C PHE A 814 -28.01 6.67 -17.29
N LEU A 815 -27.40 6.66 -18.47
CA LEU A 815 -26.01 7.07 -18.68
C LEU A 815 -25.88 8.11 -19.79
N GLN A 816 -25.25 9.24 -19.49
CA GLN A 816 -25.19 10.41 -20.38
C GLN A 816 -23.74 10.81 -20.67
N PRO A 817 -23.46 11.58 -21.73
CA PRO A 817 -22.11 12.07 -22.02
C PRO A 817 -21.45 12.78 -20.82
N GLY A 818 -20.25 12.34 -20.46
CA GLY A 818 -19.56 12.80 -19.25
C GLY A 818 -20.05 12.16 -17.93
N GLU A 819 -20.72 11.02 -18.00
CA GLU A 819 -20.91 10.09 -16.89
C GLU A 819 -20.22 8.74 -17.22
N ILE A 820 -19.88 7.98 -16.18
CA ILE A 820 -19.39 6.59 -16.31
C ILE A 820 -20.36 5.62 -15.63
N CYS A 821 -20.43 4.38 -16.14
CA CYS A 821 -21.08 3.24 -15.50
C CYS A 821 -20.08 2.07 -15.43
N VAL A 822 -20.02 1.35 -14.31
CA VAL A 822 -19.30 0.08 -14.21
C VAL A 822 -20.30 -1.06 -14.12
N ILE A 823 -20.14 -2.05 -15.00
CA ILE A 823 -20.91 -3.30 -15.02
C ILE A 823 -19.93 -4.45 -14.78
N GLN A 824 -20.18 -5.19 -13.70
CA GLN A 824 -19.43 -6.36 -13.27
C GLN A 824 -19.66 -7.56 -14.21
N ARG A 825 -18.59 -8.32 -14.54
CA ARG A 825 -18.70 -9.61 -15.24
C ARG A 825 -19.73 -10.55 -14.60
N GLY A 826 -20.45 -11.28 -15.44
CA GLY A 826 -21.51 -12.22 -15.08
C GLY A 826 -22.90 -11.59 -14.92
N ILE A 827 -23.01 -10.26 -14.89
CA ILE A 827 -24.30 -9.55 -14.86
C ILE A 827 -24.85 -9.40 -16.28
N ARG A 828 -26.13 -9.70 -16.47
CA ARG A 828 -26.85 -9.50 -17.73
C ARG A 828 -27.36 -8.06 -17.83
N PHE A 829 -27.20 -7.44 -19.01
CA PHE A 829 -27.67 -6.08 -19.26
C PHE A 829 -28.11 -5.84 -20.71
N CYS A 830 -29.02 -4.89 -20.93
CA CYS A 830 -29.21 -4.22 -22.21
C CYS A 830 -28.55 -2.84 -22.16
N LEU A 831 -27.84 -2.45 -23.22
CA LEU A 831 -27.39 -1.09 -23.43
C LEU A 831 -28.26 -0.49 -24.55
N ASN A 832 -29.32 0.20 -24.15
CA ASN A 832 -30.33 0.75 -25.06
C ASN A 832 -30.12 2.25 -25.28
N LEU A 833 -30.60 2.75 -26.42
CA LEU A 833 -30.74 4.18 -26.66
C LEU A 833 -31.87 4.72 -25.76
N ALA A 834 -31.62 5.86 -25.13
CA ALA A 834 -32.64 6.61 -24.40
C ALA A 834 -33.71 7.20 -25.36
N PRO A 835 -34.87 7.64 -24.84
CA PRO A 835 -35.83 8.44 -25.60
C PRO A 835 -35.15 9.59 -26.35
N ASP A 836 -35.66 9.86 -27.56
CA ASP A 836 -35.17 10.88 -28.50
C ASP A 836 -33.67 10.79 -28.89
N THR A 837 -32.99 9.68 -28.57
CA THR A 837 -31.60 9.42 -28.97
C THR A 837 -31.56 8.47 -30.17
N PRO A 838 -31.15 8.91 -31.38
CA PRO A 838 -31.11 8.05 -32.57
C PRO A 838 -29.83 7.21 -32.68
N VAL A 839 -28.73 7.66 -32.07
CA VAL A 839 -27.40 7.03 -32.13
C VAL A 839 -26.65 7.25 -30.82
N ALA A 840 -25.78 6.31 -30.45
CA ALA A 840 -24.87 6.49 -29.33
C ALA A 840 -23.47 5.94 -29.62
N ARG A 841 -22.46 6.58 -29.01
CA ARG A 841 -21.05 6.20 -29.08
C ARG A 841 -20.37 6.44 -27.74
N GLY A 842 -19.37 5.64 -27.43
CA GLY A 842 -18.53 5.80 -26.25
C GLY A 842 -17.45 4.74 -26.17
N TYR A 843 -16.78 4.68 -25.02
CA TYR A 843 -15.59 3.87 -24.81
C TYR A 843 -15.83 2.91 -23.65
N ILE A 844 -15.17 1.75 -23.69
CA ILE A 844 -15.19 0.79 -22.57
C ILE A 844 -13.75 0.37 -22.25
N THR A 845 -13.42 0.41 -20.96
CA THR A 845 -12.22 -0.22 -20.42
C THR A 845 -12.63 -1.48 -19.68
N GLU A 846 -12.14 -2.63 -20.12
CA GLU A 846 -12.35 -3.93 -19.50
C GLU A 846 -11.10 -4.35 -18.72
N VAL A 847 -11.28 -4.82 -17.48
CA VAL A 847 -10.17 -5.33 -16.64
C VAL A 847 -10.35 -6.80 -16.25
N TRP A 848 -9.29 -7.58 -16.40
CA TRP A 848 -9.24 -9.02 -16.12
C TRP A 848 -8.37 -9.32 -14.90
N GLY A 849 -8.92 -10.11 -13.96
CA GLY A 849 -8.24 -10.48 -12.72
C GLY A 849 -8.27 -9.44 -11.61
N SER A 850 -8.64 -8.20 -11.94
CA SER A 850 -8.80 -7.08 -11.01
C SER A 850 -10.27 -6.63 -10.92
N MET A 851 -10.51 -5.56 -10.17
CA MET A 851 -11.78 -4.82 -10.04
C MET A 851 -11.46 -3.33 -10.02
N TRP A 852 -12.47 -2.49 -10.28
CA TRP A 852 -12.34 -1.04 -10.11
C TRP A 852 -12.48 -0.65 -8.64
N GLU A 853 -11.50 0.10 -8.14
CA GLU A 853 -11.40 0.62 -6.78
C GLU A 853 -11.21 2.14 -6.80
N LEU A 854 -11.44 2.81 -5.67
CA LEU A 854 -11.03 4.21 -5.50
C LEU A 854 -9.52 4.27 -5.21
N PRO A 855 -8.78 5.27 -5.77
CA PRO A 855 -7.36 5.43 -5.49
C PRO A 855 -7.11 5.82 -4.02
N ASP A 856 -5.99 5.36 -3.46
CA ASP A 856 -5.57 5.70 -2.11
C ASP A 856 -5.18 7.20 -2.02
N LEU A 857 -5.96 7.99 -1.28
CA LEU A 857 -5.82 9.46 -1.22
C LEU A 857 -4.48 9.96 -0.65
N GLY A 858 -3.76 9.13 0.11
CA GLY A 858 -2.40 9.42 0.59
C GLY A 858 -2.27 10.81 1.25
N PRO A 859 -1.39 11.71 0.75
CA PRO A 859 -1.22 13.06 1.27
C PRO A 859 -2.46 13.97 1.22
N LEU A 860 -3.46 13.67 0.38
CA LEU A 860 -4.72 14.43 0.31
C LEU A 860 -5.61 14.20 1.54
N GLY A 861 -5.34 13.15 2.32
CA GLY A 861 -6.07 12.84 3.55
C GLY A 861 -7.43 12.19 3.28
N GLY A 862 -8.51 12.80 3.76
CA GLY A 862 -9.85 12.21 3.75
C GLY A 862 -10.80 12.66 2.64
N HIS A 863 -10.41 13.67 1.85
CA HIS A 863 -11.27 14.34 0.87
C HIS A 863 -10.50 14.71 -0.39
N GLY A 864 -11.15 14.64 -1.55
CA GLY A 864 -10.57 14.93 -2.86
C GLY A 864 -11.06 13.93 -3.92
N LEU A 865 -10.62 14.11 -5.16
CA LEU A 865 -10.84 13.20 -6.28
C LEU A 865 -12.33 12.80 -6.46
N ALA A 866 -12.62 11.51 -6.69
CA ALA A 866 -13.98 11.00 -6.75
C ALA A 866 -14.51 10.71 -5.33
N ASN A 867 -15.56 11.43 -4.90
CA ASN A 867 -16.08 11.28 -3.54
C ASN A 867 -16.88 9.97 -3.38
N PRO A 868 -16.61 9.13 -2.35
CA PRO A 868 -17.29 7.85 -2.15
C PRO A 868 -18.82 7.92 -2.13
N ARG A 869 -19.40 9.01 -1.59
CA ARG A 869 -20.85 9.20 -1.48
C ARG A 869 -21.56 9.46 -2.82
N ASP A 870 -20.81 9.85 -3.86
CA ASP A 870 -21.36 10.39 -5.10
C ASP A 870 -21.55 9.34 -6.21
N PHE A 871 -21.15 8.10 -5.92
CA PHE A 871 -21.45 6.90 -6.70
C PHE A 871 -22.87 6.40 -6.42
N LEU A 872 -23.59 6.08 -7.49
CA LEU A 872 -25.02 5.77 -7.48
C LEU A 872 -25.28 4.35 -8.01
N TYR A 873 -25.98 3.54 -7.22
CA TYR A 873 -26.35 2.15 -7.50
C TYR A 873 -27.86 2.07 -7.80
N PRO A 874 -28.32 1.18 -8.68
CA PRO A 874 -29.72 1.10 -9.08
C PRO A 874 -30.65 0.71 -7.92
N VAL A 875 -31.95 0.91 -8.15
CA VAL A 875 -33.03 0.30 -7.37
C VAL A 875 -33.59 -0.88 -8.16
N ALA A 876 -33.96 -1.97 -7.46
CA ALA A 876 -34.51 -3.17 -8.09
C ALA A 876 -35.70 -2.83 -8.99
N ALA A 877 -35.71 -3.42 -10.19
CA ALA A 877 -36.78 -3.26 -11.17
C ALA A 877 -36.99 -4.59 -11.89
N ILE A 878 -38.25 -4.85 -12.23
CA ILE A 878 -38.71 -6.06 -12.92
C ILE A 878 -39.45 -5.65 -14.21
N ASP A 879 -39.48 -6.52 -15.22
CA ASP A 879 -40.30 -6.33 -16.41
C ASP A 879 -41.77 -6.67 -16.19
N ASP A 880 -42.65 -5.94 -16.86
CA ASP A 880 -44.10 -6.21 -16.88
C ASP A 880 -44.43 -7.51 -17.66
N GLU A 881 -43.71 -7.76 -18.76
CA GLU A 881 -43.86 -8.94 -19.64
C GLU A 881 -42.75 -9.96 -19.39
N LEU A 882 -42.96 -10.85 -18.41
CA LEU A 882 -41.96 -11.84 -18.00
C LEU A 882 -41.85 -13.08 -18.91
N HIS A 883 -42.81 -13.33 -19.80
CA HIS A 883 -42.93 -14.56 -20.60
C HIS A 883 -42.75 -14.35 -22.11
N GLU A 884 -41.67 -13.65 -22.48
CA GLU A 884 -41.22 -13.48 -23.86
C GLU A 884 -39.97 -14.32 -24.19
N ASN A 885 -39.76 -14.61 -25.47
CA ASN A 885 -38.49 -15.20 -25.93
C ASN A 885 -37.37 -14.15 -25.91
N TRP A 886 -36.26 -14.45 -25.23
CA TRP A 886 -35.09 -13.58 -25.10
C TRP A 886 -33.78 -14.29 -25.51
N GLN A 887 -32.91 -13.56 -26.20
CA GLN A 887 -31.56 -13.98 -26.58
C GLN A 887 -30.52 -13.32 -25.68
N ILE A 888 -29.73 -14.10 -24.92
CA ILE A 888 -28.62 -13.54 -24.11
C ILE A 888 -27.29 -13.83 -24.80
N VAL A 889 -26.63 -12.80 -25.31
CA VAL A 889 -25.30 -12.85 -25.90
C VAL A 889 -24.27 -12.84 -24.79
N ASN A 890 -23.55 -13.95 -24.62
CA ASN A 890 -22.51 -14.12 -23.63
C ASN A 890 -21.13 -13.95 -24.32
N LYS A 891 -20.32 -13.04 -23.81
CA LYS A 891 -18.89 -12.91 -24.15
C LYS A 891 -18.07 -13.76 -23.20
N THR A 892 -17.25 -14.66 -23.71
CA THR A 892 -16.37 -15.53 -22.91
C THR A 892 -15.09 -15.85 -23.69
N ASN A 893 -13.93 -15.64 -23.07
CA ASN A 893 -12.61 -15.65 -23.69
C ASN A 893 -12.55 -14.83 -25.00
N GLY A 894 -13.17 -13.65 -25.01
CA GLY A 894 -13.29 -12.82 -26.22
C GLY A 894 -14.04 -13.45 -27.39
N GLN A 895 -14.83 -14.52 -27.17
CA GLN A 895 -15.76 -15.09 -28.15
C GLN A 895 -17.20 -14.76 -27.77
N LEU A 896 -18.09 -14.64 -28.76
CA LEU A 896 -19.53 -14.45 -28.52
C LEU A 896 -20.30 -15.74 -28.78
N VAL A 897 -21.17 -16.12 -27.85
CA VAL A 897 -22.14 -17.22 -27.98
C VAL A 897 -23.48 -16.77 -27.42
N ALA A 898 -24.60 -17.21 -27.99
CA ALA A 898 -25.92 -16.85 -27.49
C ALA A 898 -26.55 -18.02 -26.71
N ILE A 899 -27.39 -17.69 -25.72
CA ILE A 899 -28.38 -18.62 -25.17
C ILE A 899 -29.78 -18.10 -25.53
N GLN A 900 -30.75 -19.00 -25.66
CA GLN A 900 -32.17 -18.66 -25.87
C GLN A 900 -32.97 -19.05 -24.63
N GLN A 901 -33.90 -18.20 -24.20
CA GLN A 901 -34.79 -18.47 -23.06
C GLN A 901 -36.20 -17.94 -23.31
N ASP A 902 -37.19 -18.52 -22.62
CA ASP A 902 -38.65 -18.27 -22.74
C ASP A 902 -39.19 -17.23 -21.73
N HIS A 903 -38.29 -16.43 -21.16
CA HIS A 903 -38.60 -15.42 -20.15
C HIS A 903 -37.60 -14.26 -20.18
N SER A 904 -37.99 -13.09 -19.66
CA SER A 904 -37.06 -11.97 -19.50
C SER A 904 -35.92 -12.31 -18.53
N PRO A 905 -34.67 -11.90 -18.79
CA PRO A 905 -33.59 -11.97 -17.81
C PRO A 905 -33.70 -10.88 -16.72
N PHE A 906 -34.62 -9.93 -16.84
CA PHE A 906 -34.80 -8.81 -15.90
C PHE A 906 -35.98 -9.09 -14.95
N ASP A 907 -35.89 -10.21 -14.26
CA ASP A 907 -36.98 -10.83 -13.48
C ASP A 907 -36.73 -10.82 -11.96
N LEU A 908 -35.82 -9.96 -11.49
CA LEU A 908 -35.48 -9.79 -10.07
C LEU A 908 -36.53 -8.94 -9.34
N VAL A 909 -37.15 -9.51 -8.30
CA VAL A 909 -38.04 -8.77 -7.38
C VAL A 909 -37.24 -8.13 -6.25
N ALA A 910 -36.10 -8.71 -5.85
CA ALA A 910 -35.21 -8.14 -4.85
C ALA A 910 -33.75 -8.63 -4.98
N TRP A 911 -32.82 -7.91 -4.36
CA TRP A 911 -31.43 -8.33 -4.20
C TRP A 911 -30.75 -7.67 -2.98
N HIS A 912 -29.64 -8.26 -2.50
CA HIS A 912 -28.72 -7.62 -1.54
C HIS A 912 -27.27 -8.01 -1.79
N GLY A 913 -26.32 -7.06 -1.69
CA GLY A 913 -24.92 -7.34 -1.97
C GLY A 913 -24.04 -6.12 -2.28
N ASN A 914 -22.80 -6.41 -2.70
CA ASN A 914 -21.79 -5.44 -3.14
C ASN A 914 -21.18 -5.76 -4.52
N VAL A 915 -21.69 -6.76 -5.23
CA VAL A 915 -21.45 -6.95 -6.68
C VAL A 915 -22.69 -6.41 -7.39
N VAL A 916 -22.69 -5.10 -7.65
CA VAL A 916 -23.85 -4.36 -8.16
C VAL A 916 -23.34 -3.26 -9.09
N PRO A 917 -23.94 -3.06 -10.28
CA PRO A 917 -23.55 -1.99 -11.20
C PRO A 917 -23.73 -0.61 -10.58
N TYR A 918 -22.94 0.37 -10.99
CA TYR A 918 -23.01 1.74 -10.48
C TYR A 918 -22.64 2.78 -11.52
N LYS A 919 -23.14 4.01 -11.36
CA LYS A 919 -22.77 5.19 -12.16
C LYS A 919 -22.13 6.30 -11.33
N TYR A 920 -21.36 7.17 -12.00
CA TYR A 920 -20.76 8.36 -11.44
C TYR A 920 -20.76 9.51 -12.48
N ASP A 921 -21.06 10.73 -12.04
CA ASP A 921 -21.05 11.94 -12.89
C ASP A 921 -19.69 12.64 -12.79
N LEU A 922 -18.94 12.67 -13.88
CA LEU A 922 -17.58 13.20 -13.91
C LEU A 922 -17.51 14.70 -13.60
N THR A 923 -18.61 15.44 -13.70
CA THR A 923 -18.67 16.87 -13.35
C THR A 923 -18.60 17.13 -11.83
N LYS A 924 -18.65 16.07 -11.00
CA LYS A 924 -18.48 16.10 -9.54
C LYS A 924 -17.03 15.89 -9.07
N PHE A 925 -16.10 15.62 -9.98
CA PHE A 925 -14.73 15.26 -9.61
C PHE A 925 -14.00 16.44 -8.93
N SER A 926 -13.46 16.20 -7.73
CA SER A 926 -12.76 17.20 -6.93
C SER A 926 -11.28 17.26 -7.34
N SER A 927 -11.02 17.90 -8.48
CA SER A 927 -9.69 18.07 -9.07
C SER A 927 -8.69 18.72 -8.10
N GLN A 928 -7.51 18.13 -7.96
CA GLN A 928 -6.38 18.75 -7.26
C GLN A 928 -5.36 19.29 -8.29
N ASN A 929 -4.61 20.31 -7.94
CA ASN A 929 -3.59 20.91 -8.80
C ASN A 929 -2.53 21.65 -7.96
N SER A 930 -1.38 21.97 -8.54
CA SER A 930 -0.29 22.70 -7.88
C SER A 930 -0.72 24.12 -7.46
N THR A 931 -0.57 24.45 -6.18
CA THR A 931 -0.99 25.76 -5.63
C THR A 931 0.10 26.83 -5.63
N SER A 932 1.36 26.47 -5.91
CA SER A 932 2.51 27.38 -5.80
C SER A 932 3.44 27.29 -7.01
N ILE A 933 4.11 26.14 -7.17
CA ILE A 933 5.08 25.85 -8.24
C ILE A 933 4.95 24.40 -8.74
N ASP A 934 5.63 24.11 -9.85
CA ASP A 934 5.77 22.80 -10.52
C ASP A 934 4.47 22.24 -11.11
N HIS A 935 4.53 21.50 -12.22
CA HIS A 935 3.36 20.86 -12.82
C HIS A 935 3.14 19.51 -12.13
N THR A 936 1.97 19.29 -11.52
CA THR A 936 1.65 17.99 -10.91
C THR A 936 1.48 16.93 -12.00
N ASP A 937 1.91 15.69 -11.73
CA ASP A 937 1.77 14.56 -12.65
C ASP A 937 0.28 14.26 -12.98
N PRO A 938 -0.07 13.89 -14.23
CA PRO A 938 -1.46 13.60 -14.62
C PRO A 938 -2.17 12.55 -13.74
N SER A 939 -1.44 11.61 -13.12
CA SER A 939 -1.92 10.63 -12.14
C SER A 939 -2.81 11.23 -11.03
N ILE A 940 -2.66 12.53 -10.71
CA ILE A 940 -3.47 13.20 -9.70
C ILE A 940 -4.96 13.28 -10.07
N PHE A 941 -5.34 13.03 -11.31
CA PHE A 941 -6.72 13.07 -11.78
C PHE A 941 -7.42 11.70 -11.87
N THR A 942 -6.86 10.64 -11.25
CA THR A 942 -7.48 9.31 -11.20
C THR A 942 -8.85 9.33 -10.49
N VAL A 943 -9.86 8.82 -11.18
CA VAL A 943 -11.24 8.63 -10.70
C VAL A 943 -11.42 7.24 -10.08
N LEU A 944 -10.89 6.22 -10.77
CA LEU A 944 -10.91 4.81 -10.36
C LEU A 944 -9.59 4.16 -10.79
N THR A 945 -9.07 3.27 -9.96
CA THR A 945 -7.87 2.45 -10.22
C THR A 945 -8.27 0.98 -10.34
N ALA A 946 -7.56 0.23 -11.17
CA ALA A 946 -7.56 -1.23 -11.16
C ALA A 946 -6.16 -1.71 -10.76
N LYS A 947 -6.04 -2.42 -9.63
CA LYS A 947 -4.73 -2.85 -9.09
C LYS A 947 -4.11 -3.96 -9.94
N SER A 948 -2.78 -3.94 -10.09
CA SER A 948 -2.03 -5.03 -10.75
C SER A 948 -1.61 -6.12 -9.74
N ARG A 949 -0.81 -7.10 -10.18
CA ARG A 949 -0.14 -8.07 -9.28
C ARG A 949 1.11 -7.51 -8.61
N ASP A 950 1.70 -6.44 -9.15
CA ASP A 950 2.71 -5.63 -8.48
C ASP A 950 1.99 -4.57 -7.63
N PRO A 951 2.13 -4.57 -6.28
CA PRO A 951 1.47 -3.59 -5.42
C PRO A 951 2.03 -2.16 -5.56
N LEU A 952 3.08 -1.94 -6.36
CA LEU A 952 3.67 -0.64 -6.63
C LEU A 952 3.19 0.00 -7.95
N THR A 953 2.46 -0.74 -8.80
CA THR A 953 1.96 -0.22 -10.09
C THR A 953 0.49 -0.61 -10.35
N PRO A 954 -0.36 0.32 -10.82
CA PRO A 954 -1.72 -0.01 -11.24
C PRO A 954 -1.70 -0.89 -12.50
N LEU A 955 -2.72 -1.72 -12.68
CA LEU A 955 -2.97 -2.38 -13.97
C LEU A 955 -3.39 -1.33 -14.99
N CYS A 956 -4.36 -0.50 -14.58
CA CYS A 956 -4.67 0.77 -15.20
C CYS A 956 -5.40 1.71 -14.24
N ASP A 957 -5.34 2.99 -14.53
CA ASP A 957 -6.11 4.04 -13.88
C ASP A 957 -7.01 4.74 -14.91
N PHE A 958 -8.23 5.10 -14.49
CA PHE A 958 -9.18 5.89 -15.28
C PHE A 958 -9.11 7.35 -14.81
N LEU A 959 -8.59 8.24 -15.65
CA LEU A 959 -8.31 9.64 -15.33
C LEU A 959 -9.31 10.62 -15.96
N TRP A 960 -9.47 11.76 -15.31
CA TRP A 960 -10.38 12.84 -15.70
C TRP A 960 -9.62 14.11 -16.12
N PHE A 961 -10.05 14.73 -17.22
CA PHE A 961 -9.56 16.05 -17.62
C PHE A 961 -10.72 16.96 -18.03
N GLY A 962 -11.31 17.62 -17.05
CA GLY A 962 -12.34 18.64 -17.24
C GLY A 962 -11.93 20.03 -16.72
N PRO A 963 -12.91 20.94 -16.59
CA PRO A 963 -12.68 22.34 -16.23
C PRO A 963 -12.08 22.46 -14.83
N ARG A 964 -10.97 23.20 -14.70
CA ARG A 964 -10.32 23.46 -13.41
C ARG A 964 -9.57 24.78 -13.40
N TRP A 965 -9.13 25.19 -12.22
CA TRP A 965 -8.19 26.29 -12.07
C TRP A 965 -6.75 25.81 -12.27
N ASP A 966 -5.98 26.55 -13.03
CA ASP A 966 -4.52 26.56 -12.96
C ASP A 966 -4.08 27.84 -12.25
N VAL A 967 -3.38 27.67 -11.13
CA VAL A 967 -2.97 28.75 -10.24
C VAL A 967 -1.45 28.77 -10.02
N ALA A 968 -0.71 27.88 -10.68
CA ALA A 968 0.73 27.75 -10.47
C ALA A 968 1.46 29.01 -10.96
N THR A 969 2.46 29.44 -10.18
CA THR A 969 3.27 30.64 -10.44
C THR A 969 4.69 30.24 -10.85
N ASN A 970 5.34 31.05 -11.70
CA ASN A 970 6.71 30.79 -12.17
C ASN A 970 6.92 29.34 -12.69
N THR A 971 5.87 28.77 -13.31
CA THR A 971 5.75 27.34 -13.64
C THR A 971 5.24 27.21 -15.05
N PHE A 972 5.78 26.23 -15.79
CA PHE A 972 5.34 25.97 -17.15
C PHE A 972 4.03 25.17 -17.14
N ARG A 973 2.95 25.82 -17.59
CA ARG A 973 1.55 25.32 -17.46
C ARG A 973 1.08 24.36 -18.55
N LEU A 974 1.77 24.33 -19.69
CA LEU A 974 1.46 23.40 -20.78
C LEU A 974 2.18 22.05 -20.54
N PRO A 975 1.71 20.93 -21.13
CA PRO A 975 2.35 19.63 -20.96
C PRO A 975 3.85 19.67 -21.33
N TYR A 976 4.69 19.38 -20.34
CA TYR A 976 6.14 19.44 -20.46
C TYR A 976 6.71 18.28 -21.28
N PHE A 977 7.93 18.44 -21.81
CA PHE A 977 8.61 17.36 -22.53
C PHE A 977 8.99 16.22 -21.58
N HIS A 978 8.48 15.02 -21.85
CA HIS A 978 8.70 13.87 -20.98
C HIS A 978 8.72 12.52 -21.71
N ARG A 979 8.96 11.46 -20.92
CA ARG A 979 8.87 10.04 -21.25
C ARG A 979 8.30 9.36 -20.01
N ASN A 980 7.01 9.09 -20.04
CA ASN A 980 6.29 8.32 -19.02
C ASN A 980 6.70 6.83 -19.08
N SER A 981 6.44 6.10 -17.99
CA SER A 981 6.57 4.63 -17.99
C SER A 981 5.27 3.91 -18.32
N ALA A 982 4.13 4.58 -18.16
CA ALA A 982 2.83 4.12 -18.57
C ALA A 982 2.62 4.17 -20.10
N SER A 983 1.63 3.43 -20.60
CA SER A 983 0.97 3.64 -21.88
C SER A 983 -0.35 4.35 -21.64
N GLU A 984 -0.64 5.39 -22.41
CA GLU A 984 -1.81 6.26 -22.19
C GLU A 984 -2.71 6.25 -23.43
N PHE A 985 -4.01 6.06 -23.22
CA PHE A 985 -5.02 6.27 -24.26
C PHE A 985 -5.99 7.37 -23.84
N LEU A 986 -5.96 8.50 -24.56
CA LEU A 986 -6.82 9.65 -24.33
C LEU A 986 -8.05 9.57 -25.23
N ALA A 987 -9.22 9.95 -24.71
CA ALA A 987 -10.47 9.98 -25.44
C ALA A 987 -11.25 11.28 -25.18
N CYS A 988 -11.61 11.99 -26.26
CA CYS A 988 -12.32 13.26 -26.17
C CYS A 988 -13.83 13.03 -26.01
N ILE A 989 -14.42 13.52 -24.92
CA ILE A 989 -15.84 13.34 -24.62
C ILE A 989 -16.67 14.46 -25.26
N TYR A 990 -16.28 15.72 -25.00
CA TYR A 990 -16.82 16.93 -25.64
C TYR A 990 -15.84 18.11 -25.52
N GLY A 991 -16.08 19.17 -26.30
CA GLY A 991 -15.21 20.36 -26.38
C GLY A 991 -14.03 20.18 -27.35
N LYS A 992 -13.00 21.02 -27.20
CA LYS A 992 -11.72 20.88 -27.92
C LYS A 992 -10.77 20.04 -27.07
N GLY A 993 -10.57 18.77 -27.40
CA GLY A 993 -9.84 17.84 -26.53
C GLY A 993 -8.37 18.18 -26.28
N LEU A 994 -7.74 17.52 -25.30
CA LEU A 994 -6.32 17.69 -24.93
C LEU A 994 -5.29 17.16 -25.97
N GLY A 995 -5.71 16.89 -27.20
CA GLY A 995 -4.90 16.22 -28.22
C GLY A 995 -3.87 17.11 -28.91
N ARG A 996 -3.16 16.53 -29.87
CA ARG A 996 -1.93 17.11 -30.44
C ARG A 996 -2.16 17.79 -31.80
N SER A 997 -3.37 17.70 -32.31
CA SER A 997 -3.84 18.15 -33.62
C SER A 997 -5.25 18.77 -33.52
N ASP A 998 -5.73 19.40 -34.58
CA ASP A 998 -7.14 19.78 -34.74
C ASP A 998 -8.06 18.56 -34.96
N ASP A 999 -7.49 17.37 -35.14
CA ASP A 999 -8.19 16.11 -35.47
C ASP A 999 -8.58 15.28 -34.23
N PHE A 1000 -8.05 15.58 -33.04
CA PHE A 1000 -8.48 14.99 -31.75
C PHE A 1000 -9.85 15.56 -31.29
N GLN A 1001 -10.89 15.15 -31.99
CA GLN A 1001 -12.25 15.65 -31.84
C GLN A 1001 -13.13 14.72 -30.96
N PRO A 1002 -14.26 15.21 -30.42
CA PRO A 1002 -15.17 14.39 -29.62
C PRO A 1002 -15.60 13.08 -30.31
N GLY A 1003 -15.32 11.94 -29.67
CA GLY A 1003 -15.53 10.61 -30.25
C GLY A 1003 -14.30 10.00 -30.93
N GLY A 1004 -13.17 10.72 -31.00
CA GLY A 1004 -11.87 10.23 -31.46
C GLY A 1004 -11.00 9.67 -30.32
N GLY A 1005 -9.71 9.45 -30.58
CA GLY A 1005 -8.75 8.95 -29.59
C GLY A 1005 -7.31 9.37 -29.90
N SER A 1006 -6.41 9.26 -28.91
CA SER A 1006 -4.97 9.54 -29.05
C SER A 1006 -4.18 8.59 -28.15
N PHE A 1007 -3.00 8.13 -28.60
CA PHE A 1007 -2.20 7.12 -27.91
C PHE A 1007 -0.74 7.57 -27.71
N GLU A 1008 -0.28 7.53 -26.46
CA GLU A 1008 1.13 7.64 -26.09
C GLU A 1008 1.69 6.28 -25.68
N GLY A 1009 2.72 5.83 -26.41
CA GLY A 1009 3.48 4.62 -26.08
C GLY A 1009 4.44 4.84 -24.91
N SER A 1010 4.60 3.82 -24.07
CA SER A 1010 5.52 3.86 -22.91
C SER A 1010 6.94 4.21 -23.35
N HIS A 1011 7.55 5.16 -22.63
CA HIS A 1011 8.88 5.75 -22.89
C HIS A 1011 9.03 6.52 -24.21
N THR A 1012 7.98 6.68 -25.02
CA THR A 1012 8.03 7.48 -26.26
C THR A 1012 8.11 8.98 -25.93
N PRO A 1013 9.13 9.71 -26.41
CA PRO A 1013 9.30 11.13 -26.10
C PRO A 1013 8.18 11.98 -26.71
N HIS A 1014 7.58 12.84 -25.89
CA HIS A 1014 6.57 13.79 -26.35
C HIS A 1014 6.45 15.04 -25.47
N GLY A 1015 5.66 16.01 -25.94
CA GLY A 1015 5.43 17.33 -25.34
C GLY A 1015 4.92 18.32 -26.39
N GLY A 1016 4.50 19.51 -25.97
CA GLY A 1016 3.92 20.51 -26.89
C GLY A 1016 4.93 21.17 -27.84
N PHE A 1017 4.55 21.34 -29.12
CA PHE A 1017 5.36 21.99 -30.16
C PHE A 1017 4.70 23.21 -30.82
N HIS A 1018 3.44 23.49 -30.49
CA HIS A 1018 2.64 24.60 -31.01
C HIS A 1018 3.11 25.97 -30.50
N GLU A 1019 2.68 27.08 -31.13
CA GLU A 1019 3.11 28.44 -30.77
C GLU A 1019 2.83 28.80 -29.31
N GLY A 1020 1.71 28.34 -28.75
CA GLY A 1020 1.38 28.46 -27.33
C GLY A 1020 2.44 27.91 -26.38
N TYR A 1021 3.09 26.78 -26.73
CA TYR A 1021 4.23 26.25 -25.96
C TYR A 1021 5.41 27.24 -26.00
N GLN A 1022 5.73 27.76 -27.19
CA GLN A 1022 6.82 28.71 -27.37
C GLN A 1022 6.58 30.05 -26.67
N HIS A 1023 5.32 30.47 -26.57
CA HIS A 1023 4.85 31.64 -25.85
C HIS A 1023 4.90 31.41 -24.33
N GLY A 1024 4.35 30.30 -23.84
CA GLY A 1024 4.37 29.92 -22.42
C GLY A 1024 5.78 29.87 -21.82
N MET A 1025 6.78 29.44 -22.60
CA MET A 1025 8.20 29.48 -22.20
C MET A 1025 8.78 30.90 -21.99
N ARG A 1026 8.02 31.96 -22.32
CA ARG A 1026 8.41 33.38 -22.21
C ARG A 1026 7.52 34.16 -21.24
N ILE A 1027 6.49 33.52 -20.68
CA ILE A 1027 5.65 34.12 -19.64
C ILE A 1027 6.45 34.11 -18.34
N HIS A 1028 6.82 35.31 -17.86
CA HIS A 1028 7.57 35.49 -16.61
C HIS A 1028 6.67 35.75 -15.38
N GLU A 1029 5.43 36.19 -15.61
CA GLU A 1029 4.41 36.45 -14.59
C GLU A 1029 3.11 35.78 -15.04
N SER A 1030 2.43 35.03 -14.16
CA SER A 1030 1.32 34.15 -14.56
C SER A 1030 0.14 34.31 -13.60
N GLU A 1031 -1.00 34.81 -14.10
CA GLU A 1031 -2.23 35.00 -13.33
C GLU A 1031 -3.04 33.69 -13.23
N PRO A 1032 -3.90 33.49 -12.20
CA PRO A 1032 -4.78 32.32 -12.12
C PRO A 1032 -5.77 32.22 -13.29
N GLU A 1033 -5.83 31.06 -13.95
CA GLU A 1033 -6.58 30.84 -15.18
C GLU A 1033 -7.57 29.65 -15.06
N LYS A 1034 -8.71 29.72 -15.78
CA LYS A 1034 -9.65 28.60 -15.91
C LYS A 1034 -9.37 27.80 -17.18
N ILE A 1035 -8.68 26.68 -17.03
CA ILE A 1035 -8.35 25.78 -18.14
C ILE A 1035 -9.44 24.72 -18.38
N LEU A 1036 -9.54 24.25 -19.62
CA LEU A 1036 -10.47 23.22 -20.10
C LEU A 1036 -11.97 23.54 -19.85
N THR A 1037 -12.36 24.81 -19.93
CA THR A 1037 -13.76 25.22 -19.87
C THR A 1037 -14.54 24.68 -21.08
N ASP A 1038 -15.79 24.26 -20.89
CA ASP A 1038 -16.66 23.62 -21.90
C ASP A 1038 -16.07 22.35 -22.57
N GLN A 1039 -15.18 21.66 -21.87
CA GLN A 1039 -14.42 20.51 -22.36
C GLN A 1039 -14.41 19.35 -21.35
N LEU A 1040 -14.39 18.12 -21.87
CA LEU A 1040 -14.05 16.93 -21.09
C LEU A 1040 -13.25 15.95 -21.95
N THR A 1041 -12.12 15.50 -21.43
CA THR A 1041 -11.30 14.39 -21.96
C THR A 1041 -11.11 13.37 -20.83
N ILE A 1042 -11.04 12.08 -21.16
CA ILE A 1042 -10.65 11.01 -20.23
C ILE A 1042 -9.32 10.42 -20.70
N MET A 1043 -8.60 9.75 -19.80
CA MET A 1043 -7.42 8.96 -20.15
C MET A 1043 -7.44 7.62 -19.43
N ILE A 1044 -7.02 6.57 -20.13
CA ILE A 1044 -6.70 5.28 -19.53
C ILE A 1044 -5.19 5.18 -19.48
N GLU A 1045 -4.63 5.30 -18.28
CA GLU A 1045 -3.20 5.12 -18.03
C GLU A 1045 -2.94 3.66 -17.64
N SER A 1046 -1.88 3.04 -18.15
CA SER A 1046 -1.60 1.60 -17.98
C SER A 1046 -0.11 1.33 -17.79
N SER A 1047 0.26 0.58 -16.75
CA SER A 1047 1.64 0.08 -16.58
C SER A 1047 2.06 -0.95 -17.65
N ARG A 1048 1.09 -1.45 -18.43
CA ARG A 1048 1.30 -2.43 -19.49
C ARG A 1048 1.35 -1.75 -20.86
N LEU A 1049 2.29 -2.21 -21.70
CA LEU A 1049 2.32 -1.91 -23.14
C LEU A 1049 1.04 -2.44 -23.81
N PHE A 1050 0.42 -1.62 -24.66
CA PHE A 1050 -0.72 -2.04 -25.48
C PHE A 1050 -0.30 -2.65 -26.82
N LEU A 1051 -0.97 -3.74 -27.19
CA LEU A 1051 -1.02 -4.26 -28.56
C LEU A 1051 -2.35 -3.86 -29.20
N TRP A 1052 -2.29 -3.35 -30.42
CA TRP A 1052 -3.41 -2.73 -31.14
C TRP A 1052 -4.01 -3.69 -32.18
N THR A 1053 -5.34 -3.79 -32.22
CA THR A 1053 -6.03 -4.72 -33.12
C THR A 1053 -5.91 -4.30 -34.58
N GLU A 1054 -6.12 -5.26 -35.49
CA GLU A 1054 -6.23 -4.99 -36.92
C GLU A 1054 -7.34 -3.96 -37.23
N TYR A 1055 -8.47 -4.03 -36.51
CA TYR A 1055 -9.54 -3.04 -36.59
C TYR A 1055 -9.06 -1.62 -36.27
N ALA A 1056 -8.37 -1.42 -35.14
CA ALA A 1056 -7.88 -0.09 -34.77
C ALA A 1056 -6.80 0.44 -35.73
N ARG A 1057 -6.00 -0.44 -36.33
CA ARG A 1057 -4.87 -0.07 -37.20
C ARG A 1057 -5.23 0.03 -38.69
N LYS A 1058 -6.35 -0.54 -39.11
CA LYS A 1058 -6.78 -0.61 -40.53
C LYS A 1058 -8.28 -0.39 -40.68
N ASP A 1059 -9.09 -1.30 -40.15
CA ASP A 1059 -10.47 -1.48 -40.60
C ASP A 1059 -11.44 -0.40 -40.09
N CYS A 1060 -11.08 0.34 -39.02
CA CYS A 1060 -11.86 1.47 -38.53
C CYS A 1060 -11.86 2.69 -39.47
N GLY A 1061 -10.90 2.78 -40.41
CA GLY A 1061 -10.83 3.83 -41.44
C GLY A 1061 -10.59 5.26 -40.94
N VAL A 1062 -10.37 5.46 -39.64
CA VAL A 1062 -10.23 6.80 -39.01
C VAL A 1062 -8.90 7.03 -38.28
N ILE A 1063 -8.00 6.05 -38.26
CA ILE A 1063 -6.64 6.20 -37.75
C ILE A 1063 -5.77 7.02 -38.71
N GLU A 1064 -5.05 8.01 -38.17
CA GLU A 1064 -3.95 8.64 -38.89
C GLU A 1064 -2.66 7.86 -38.65
N THR A 1065 -2.27 7.03 -39.62
CA THR A 1065 -1.12 6.10 -39.54
C THR A 1065 0.25 6.78 -39.66
N HIS A 1066 0.32 8.09 -39.39
CA HIS A 1066 1.54 8.86 -39.33
C HIS A 1066 1.59 9.50 -37.96
N GLY A 1067 2.60 9.15 -37.15
CA GLY A 1067 2.83 9.83 -35.89
C GLY A 1067 3.13 11.32 -36.09
N THR A 1068 3.28 12.04 -34.98
CA THR A 1068 3.62 13.49 -34.99
C THR A 1068 4.76 13.77 -35.97
N ASN A 1069 4.43 14.40 -37.11
CA ASN A 1069 5.35 14.61 -38.22
C ASN A 1069 6.65 15.22 -37.70
N TYR A 1070 7.76 14.48 -37.81
CA TYR A 1070 9.02 14.81 -37.12
C TYR A 1070 9.55 16.23 -37.40
N LYS A 1071 9.10 16.87 -38.49
CA LYS A 1071 9.43 18.27 -38.82
C LYS A 1071 8.76 19.30 -37.91
N VAL A 1072 7.74 18.96 -37.11
CA VAL A 1072 7.20 19.90 -36.12
C VAL A 1072 8.25 20.24 -35.06
N TRP A 1073 9.19 19.33 -34.80
CA TRP A 1073 10.31 19.53 -33.88
C TRP A 1073 11.35 20.52 -34.43
N ASP A 1074 11.42 20.75 -35.75
CA ASP A 1074 12.28 21.77 -36.36
C ASP A 1074 11.92 23.20 -35.88
N ASN A 1075 10.69 23.39 -35.39
CA ASN A 1075 10.22 24.66 -34.81
C ASN A 1075 10.79 24.93 -33.40
N LEU A 1076 11.53 24.00 -32.78
CA LEU A 1076 12.12 24.14 -31.45
C LEU A 1076 13.60 24.56 -31.54
N PRO A 1077 13.93 25.86 -31.52
CA PRO A 1077 15.30 26.32 -31.74
C PRO A 1077 16.24 26.01 -30.57
N ASP A 1078 17.52 25.76 -30.87
CA ASP A 1078 18.58 25.73 -29.86
C ASP A 1078 18.78 27.13 -29.25
N ARG A 1079 18.21 27.32 -28.05
CA ARG A 1079 18.34 28.54 -27.23
C ARG A 1079 19.59 28.53 -26.33
N PHE A 1080 20.37 27.46 -26.30
CA PHE A 1080 21.57 27.34 -25.46
C PHE A 1080 22.82 27.76 -26.23
N SER A 1081 23.08 27.15 -27.39
CA SER A 1081 24.27 27.48 -28.20
C SER A 1081 24.23 28.90 -28.77
N SER A 1082 23.03 29.46 -28.92
CA SER A 1082 22.79 30.86 -29.32
C SER A 1082 22.87 31.87 -28.17
N ASN A 1083 22.90 31.43 -26.91
CA ASN A 1083 22.93 32.32 -25.75
C ASN A 1083 24.35 32.81 -25.48
N LYS A 1084 24.62 34.09 -25.78
CA LYS A 1084 25.94 34.72 -25.59
C LYS A 1084 26.48 34.60 -24.16
N ARG A 1085 25.64 34.73 -23.13
CA ARG A 1085 26.07 34.55 -21.72
C ARG A 1085 26.48 33.11 -21.44
N ALA A 1086 25.85 32.12 -22.06
CA ALA A 1086 26.27 30.72 -21.98
C ALA A 1086 27.60 30.49 -22.72
N GLN A 1087 27.79 31.08 -23.91
CA GLN A 1087 29.07 31.06 -24.65
C GLN A 1087 30.22 31.65 -23.81
N ASP A 1088 30.03 32.84 -23.24
CA ASP A 1088 31.01 33.52 -22.39
C ASP A 1088 31.34 32.70 -21.13
N LEU A 1089 30.33 32.10 -20.49
CA LEU A 1089 30.52 31.22 -19.33
C LEU A 1089 31.22 29.91 -19.71
N LEU A 1090 30.93 29.29 -20.85
CA LEU A 1090 31.62 28.08 -21.32
C LEU A 1090 33.08 28.36 -21.69
N ALA A 1091 33.35 29.49 -22.34
CA ALA A 1091 34.71 29.95 -22.61
C ALA A 1091 35.50 30.17 -21.31
N ARG A 1092 34.88 30.81 -20.31
CA ARG A 1092 35.46 30.99 -18.98
C ARG A 1092 35.65 29.66 -18.25
N ILE A 1093 34.67 28.76 -18.21
CA ILE A 1093 34.79 27.42 -17.59
C ILE A 1093 35.91 26.61 -18.25
N LYS A 1094 36.13 26.76 -19.57
CA LYS A 1094 37.25 26.15 -20.29
C LYS A 1094 38.60 26.74 -19.84
N GLN A 1095 38.70 28.05 -19.63
CA GLN A 1095 39.88 28.70 -19.05
C GLN A 1095 40.09 28.28 -17.58
N ASP A 1096 39.06 28.32 -16.75
CA ASP A 1096 39.10 27.95 -15.34
C ASP A 1096 39.51 26.48 -15.15
N LYS A 1097 39.05 25.56 -16.01
CA LYS A 1097 39.51 24.14 -16.04
C LYS A 1097 40.96 23.98 -16.49
N VAL A 1098 41.45 24.82 -17.41
CA VAL A 1098 42.88 24.82 -17.78
C VAL A 1098 43.74 25.36 -16.63
N ALA A 1099 43.34 26.48 -16.03
CA ALA A 1099 44.00 27.07 -14.87
C ALA A 1099 43.95 26.13 -13.65
N GLU A 1100 42.86 25.38 -13.46
CA GLU A 1100 42.76 24.33 -12.45
C GLU A 1100 43.69 23.15 -12.75
N LYS A 1101 43.73 22.66 -13.99
CA LYS A 1101 44.69 21.61 -14.39
C LYS A 1101 46.14 22.06 -14.17
N GLN A 1102 46.47 23.32 -14.43
CA GLN A 1102 47.77 23.92 -14.13
C GLN A 1102 48.03 24.05 -12.62
N ARG A 1103 47.04 24.53 -11.85
CA ARG A 1103 47.10 24.67 -10.37
C ARG A 1103 47.25 23.32 -9.67
N LEU A 1104 46.66 22.25 -10.25
CA LEU A 1104 46.77 20.88 -9.76
C LEU A 1104 48.04 20.17 -10.23
N ALA A 1105 48.68 20.60 -11.33
CA ALA A 1105 49.89 19.95 -11.84
C ALA A 1105 51.02 19.92 -10.79
N SER A 1106 51.17 20.98 -9.99
CA SER A 1106 52.13 21.02 -8.88
C SER A 1106 51.81 20.05 -7.73
N TYR A 1107 50.55 19.65 -7.56
CA TYR A 1107 50.15 18.60 -6.61
C TYR A 1107 50.35 17.18 -7.19
N TYR A 1108 50.49 17.05 -8.52
CA TYR A 1108 50.74 15.78 -9.20
C TYR A 1108 52.22 15.51 -9.54
N PHE A 1109 53.13 16.46 -9.30
CA PHE A 1109 54.59 16.25 -9.26
C PHE A 1109 55.01 15.43 -8.01
N GLY A 1110 54.51 14.19 -7.91
CA GLY A 1110 54.66 13.36 -6.71
C GLY A 1110 54.19 11.90 -6.82
N GLY A 1111 53.84 11.40 -8.01
CA GLY A 1111 53.72 9.95 -8.27
C GLY A 1111 52.57 9.19 -7.57
N PHE A 1112 51.63 9.88 -6.90
CA PHE A 1112 50.46 9.26 -6.27
C PHE A 1112 49.14 9.81 -6.82
N ALA A 1113 48.66 9.20 -7.91
CA ALA A 1113 47.27 9.27 -8.35
C ALA A 1113 46.70 7.85 -8.40
N HIS A 1114 45.60 7.59 -7.69
CA HIS A 1114 44.93 6.29 -7.71
C HIS A 1114 43.90 6.20 -8.84
N GLY A 1115 43.97 5.12 -9.62
CA GLY A 1115 42.79 4.49 -10.23
C GLY A 1115 42.39 4.94 -11.63
N ALA A 1116 43.02 4.33 -12.65
CA ALA A 1116 42.32 3.76 -13.80
C ALA A 1116 43.24 2.79 -14.57
N ASN A 1117 42.67 1.80 -15.24
CA ASN A 1117 43.42 0.81 -16.02
C ASN A 1117 43.94 1.42 -17.35
N THR A 1118 45.26 1.50 -17.50
CA THR A 1118 45.92 1.38 -18.81
C THR A 1118 47.13 0.47 -18.65
N ARG A 1119 47.03 -0.77 -19.12
CA ARG A 1119 48.13 -1.32 -19.90
C ARG A 1119 48.06 -0.60 -21.25
N ASP A 1120 49.17 -0.09 -21.74
CA ASP A 1120 49.96 -0.84 -22.72
C ASP A 1120 51.36 -0.22 -22.79
N ASP A 1121 52.26 -0.97 -23.40
CA ASP A 1121 53.69 -0.72 -23.49
C ASP A 1121 54.05 0.27 -24.61
N ASP A 1122 54.57 1.45 -24.23
CA ASP A 1122 55.78 2.01 -24.86
C ASP A 1122 56.41 3.13 -24.01
N GLY A 1123 57.57 2.84 -23.41
CA GLY A 1123 58.26 3.73 -22.47
C GLY A 1123 59.28 4.65 -23.14
N VAL A 1124 58.81 5.65 -23.90
CA VAL A 1124 59.67 6.58 -24.64
C VAL A 1124 60.30 7.65 -23.74
N HIS A 1125 61.48 8.15 -24.14
CA HIS A 1125 62.17 9.34 -23.62
C HIS A 1125 62.53 9.38 -22.12
N ARG A 1126 63.40 8.43 -21.74
CA ARG A 1126 64.45 8.70 -20.73
C ARG A 1126 65.30 9.94 -21.07
N GLU A 1127 65.33 10.32 -22.34
CA GLU A 1127 66.11 11.43 -22.90
C GLU A 1127 65.58 12.82 -22.49
N GLU A 1128 64.27 12.99 -22.30
CA GLU A 1128 63.66 14.26 -21.86
C GLU A 1128 64.06 14.65 -20.41
N PHE A 1129 64.61 13.71 -19.63
CA PHE A 1129 65.01 13.95 -18.24
C PHE A 1129 66.41 14.56 -18.07
N GLU A 1130 67.25 14.60 -19.12
CA GLU A 1130 68.58 15.20 -19.02
C GLU A 1130 68.54 16.74 -19.08
N GLU A 1131 67.55 17.33 -19.77
CA GLU A 1131 67.42 18.78 -19.91
C GLU A 1131 66.94 19.46 -18.61
N TYR A 1132 66.11 18.78 -17.82
CA TYR A 1132 65.50 19.35 -16.60
C TYR A 1132 66.40 19.40 -15.36
N LEU A 1133 67.51 18.65 -15.32
CA LEU A 1133 68.26 18.44 -14.07
C LEU A 1133 69.50 19.31 -13.88
N GLY A 1134 69.92 20.11 -14.87
CA GLY A 1134 70.73 21.33 -14.68
C GLY A 1134 72.09 21.23 -13.95
N VAL A 1135 72.60 20.02 -13.65
CA VAL A 1135 73.81 19.81 -12.84
C VAL A 1135 74.89 19.13 -13.67
N GLY A 1136 75.94 19.90 -14.00
CA GLY A 1136 77.17 19.35 -14.57
C GLY A 1136 77.90 18.46 -13.57
N LYS A 1137 78.47 17.35 -14.09
CA LYS A 1137 79.46 16.44 -13.48
C LYS A 1137 79.95 16.80 -12.06
N VAL A 1138 79.72 15.90 -11.08
CA VAL A 1138 80.79 15.23 -10.31
C VAL A 1138 80.27 13.91 -9.71
N ASN A 1139 80.99 12.83 -10.00
CA ASN A 1139 81.18 11.57 -9.26
C ASN A 1139 80.21 11.17 -8.13
N GLY A 1140 79.40 10.14 -8.41
CA GLY A 1140 79.55 8.83 -7.76
C GLY A 1140 79.11 8.65 -6.30
N VAL A 1141 78.01 7.92 -6.12
CA VAL A 1141 78.04 6.48 -5.75
C VAL A 1141 76.71 5.85 -6.21
N LYS A 1142 76.73 4.57 -6.61
CA LYS A 1142 75.52 3.85 -7.01
C LYS A 1142 74.79 3.27 -5.80
N ALA A 1143 73.46 3.29 -5.86
CA ALA A 1143 72.63 2.15 -5.46
C ALA A 1143 72.25 1.38 -6.75
#